data_AF-M8BM81-F1
#
_entry.id   AF-M8BM81-F1
#
_cell.length_a   1.000
_cell.length_b   1.000
_cell.length_c   1.000
_cell.angle_alpha   90.00
_cell.angle_beta   90.00
_cell.angle_gamma   90.00
#
_symmetry.space_group_name_H-M   'P 1'
#
loop_
_entity.id
_entity.type
_entity.pdbx_description
1 polymer ?
#
loop_
_entity_poly.entity_id
_entity_poly.type
_entity_poly.pdbx_seq_one_letter_code
_entity_poly.pdbx_strand_id
1 'polypeptide(L)'
;MAFGSTSAAGSGPLGRGLISCMHSSSCRAQDAPDQDLPKAINKLIAGFYEEAFSRLPCDAMPDLLRLLTTDGGGSCLGLLDPVSNIMLNTLALLPKDAAPAPATSPSPPATRRSKRRVLTTARRSIPGLGGWRRVVSGSHQSLLAFLMAYFGGLKKEQAVRYLYRADANLLLAVMLIQHDLYAEEALEPESDRTQAALESAATIAGHPSPTTLARLMSIRLQDDNFALLKKLFSADAQGIPLTVEDVWATHRILHTMLSPICTASIIHTKRGLVVHVRHMLEARCSETISFSTTADARTVTTTLGWDGTPISSLQSGVLPGKLQDCLGKAIADARKHNLKTPCGGGDACDYMESLKMYLHGIIHNLYIKALKLLPTPSGSLMRSILKAGHCYGCMDPIFNIIVNSIWYNTCGCNLPVSEGRDMVEYNDVLDPLCLLRAQVHSLKGLMELAAFAGPQFSVPARALELLCSTKCDIASMLPSSTESSEKNPFHESAKAAGHTRPLGLGELRQQLLLMPDTRSKLLSFITEAQTSGTVLRVDDMTQSISLIWNRNRSGAQTVEAPELCAGALRAVSNERSDYEDERSCLRSKIEQLLKEYTTQQFLGSEYKLDTILGVEERHKGYYPGGYIRYHVNFTATCDLRLQRTLFYAEFSLSSCEPEPEFCCPLTYANAGRCYYGVISARKIVYPDDAKYIPDDITVRGTRSADGMLGMDLVYFSPMLDVEIAENLNVLHSEEEEEKRKKRKKTGRGMCRPN
;
A
#
# COMPACT_ATOMS: atom_id res chain seq x y z
N MET A 1 -4.07 -22.98 -27.51
CA MET A 1 -5.31 -23.76 -27.73
C MET A 1 -6.47 -22.78 -27.74
N ALA A 2 -7.35 -22.89 -28.74
CA ALA A 2 -8.35 -21.89 -29.09
C ALA A 2 -9.40 -21.68 -27.98
N PHE A 3 -9.66 -20.41 -27.65
CA PHE A 3 -10.78 -19.99 -26.79
C PHE A 3 -12.07 -20.01 -27.61
N GLY A 4 -12.97 -20.93 -27.27
CA GLY A 4 -14.34 -20.95 -27.78
C GLY A 4 -15.19 -19.90 -27.07
N SER A 5 -15.80 -19.04 -27.87
CA SER A 5 -16.84 -18.08 -27.48
C SER A 5 -18.14 -18.81 -27.15
N THR A 6 -18.66 -18.60 -25.94
CA THR A 6 -20.08 -18.81 -25.63
C THR A 6 -20.63 -17.52 -25.06
N SER A 7 -21.42 -16.83 -25.88
CA SER A 7 -22.30 -15.73 -25.51
C SER A 7 -23.38 -16.24 -24.57
N ALA A 8 -23.32 -15.85 -23.29
CA ALA A 8 -24.45 -15.92 -22.38
C ALA A 8 -24.92 -14.49 -22.09
N ALA A 9 -26.08 -14.15 -22.63
CA ALA A 9 -26.81 -12.94 -22.30
C ALA A 9 -27.25 -12.97 -20.82
N GLY A 10 -27.05 -11.85 -20.11
CA GLY A 10 -27.95 -11.45 -19.01
C GLY A 10 -27.61 -11.84 -17.55
N SER A 11 -26.37 -12.20 -17.18
CA SER A 11 -25.99 -12.31 -15.76
C SER A 11 -25.00 -11.20 -15.36
N GLY A 12 -25.50 -10.15 -14.70
CA GLY A 12 -24.63 -9.15 -14.06
C GLY A 12 -23.68 -9.80 -13.04
N PRO A 13 -22.51 -9.21 -12.76
CA PRO A 13 -21.47 -9.87 -11.97
C PRO A 13 -21.97 -10.15 -10.55
N LEU A 14 -21.68 -11.36 -10.07
CA LEU A 14 -21.92 -11.89 -8.74
C LEU A 14 -21.67 -10.85 -7.65
N GLY A 15 -22.71 -10.40 -6.94
CA GLY A 15 -22.70 -9.98 -5.53
C GLY A 15 -21.58 -9.09 -4.93
N ARG A 16 -20.69 -8.48 -5.72
CA ARG A 16 -19.54 -7.69 -5.23
C ARG A 16 -19.97 -6.36 -4.63
N GLY A 17 -19.23 -5.91 -3.62
CA GLY A 17 -19.46 -4.64 -2.93
C GLY A 17 -20.67 -4.64 -1.99
N LEU A 18 -21.47 -5.72 -1.97
CA LEU A 18 -22.63 -5.85 -1.10
C LEU A 18 -22.24 -5.81 0.38
N ILE A 19 -21.12 -6.45 0.75
CA ILE A 19 -20.62 -6.47 2.12
C ILE A 19 -20.05 -5.11 2.48
N SER A 20 -19.26 -4.53 1.56
CA SER A 20 -18.68 -3.19 1.73
C SER A 20 -19.73 -2.11 2.00
N CYS A 21 -20.84 -2.08 1.24
CA CYS A 21 -21.91 -1.08 1.40
C CYS A 21 -23.08 -1.53 2.29
N MET A 22 -23.01 -2.72 2.91
CA MET A 22 -24.02 -3.22 3.83
C MET A 22 -24.18 -2.27 5.02
N HIS A 23 -25.41 -1.83 5.33
CA HIS A 23 -25.66 -0.86 6.40
C HIS A 23 -24.95 0.51 6.23
N SER A 24 -24.42 0.83 5.06
CA SER A 24 -23.92 2.19 4.78
C SER A 24 -25.10 3.15 4.64
N SER A 25 -25.06 4.30 5.30
CA SER A 25 -26.13 5.30 5.29
C SER A 25 -26.42 5.84 3.88
N SER A 26 -25.43 5.81 2.98
CA SER A 26 -25.58 6.23 1.58
C SER A 26 -26.27 5.19 0.69
N CYS A 27 -26.42 3.95 1.15
CA CYS A 27 -26.89 2.82 0.33
C CYS A 27 -28.14 2.12 0.87
N ARG A 28 -28.68 2.58 2.02
CA ARG A 28 -29.78 1.91 2.72
C ARG A 28 -31.15 2.55 2.42
N ALA A 29 -32.21 1.75 2.49
CA ALA A 29 -33.56 2.26 2.74
C ALA A 29 -33.68 2.76 4.21
N GLN A 30 -34.53 3.76 4.45
CA GLN A 30 -34.67 4.42 5.76
C GLN A 30 -35.00 3.42 6.90
N ASP A 31 -35.67 2.30 6.60
CA ASP A 31 -36.30 1.41 7.60
C ASP A 31 -35.54 0.12 8.00
N ALA A 32 -34.27 -0.09 7.59
CA ALA A 32 -33.54 -1.30 8.01
C ALA A 32 -33.19 -1.33 9.53
N PRO A 33 -33.03 -2.49 10.18
CA PRO A 33 -32.60 -2.52 11.57
C PRO A 33 -31.16 -2.02 11.71
N ASP A 34 -30.90 -1.14 12.69
CA ASP A 34 -29.55 -0.79 13.12
C ASP A 34 -29.02 -1.94 14.00
N GLN A 35 -28.25 -2.84 13.38
CA GLN A 35 -27.58 -3.91 14.13
C GLN A 35 -26.21 -3.41 14.56
N ASP A 36 -25.97 -3.42 15.87
CA ASP A 36 -24.65 -3.16 16.46
C ASP A 36 -23.70 -4.35 16.11
N LEU A 37 -23.15 -4.31 14.89
CA LEU A 37 -22.21 -5.30 14.37
C LEU A 37 -20.99 -5.47 15.29
N PRO A 38 -20.38 -4.41 15.83
CA PRO A 38 -19.29 -4.55 16.80
C PRO A 38 -19.66 -5.42 18.01
N LYS A 39 -20.86 -5.23 18.57
CA LYS A 39 -21.35 -6.05 19.69
C LYS A 39 -21.64 -7.49 19.27
N ALA A 40 -22.15 -7.72 18.07
CA ALA A 40 -22.36 -9.06 17.54
C ALA A 40 -21.05 -9.82 17.37
N ILE A 41 -20.01 -9.18 16.81
CA ILE A 41 -18.65 -9.74 16.70
C ILE A 41 -18.09 -10.07 18.08
N ASN A 42 -18.21 -9.15 19.05
CA ASN A 42 -17.75 -9.40 20.42
C ASN A 42 -18.44 -10.63 21.04
N LYS A 43 -19.72 -10.87 20.73
CA LYS A 43 -20.45 -12.06 21.20
C LYS A 43 -19.92 -13.34 20.56
N LEU A 44 -19.59 -13.32 19.26
CA LEU A 44 -18.96 -14.45 18.57
C LEU A 44 -17.59 -14.77 19.18
N ILE A 45 -16.74 -13.75 19.33
CA ILE A 45 -15.39 -13.90 19.90
C ILE A 45 -15.47 -14.44 21.34
N ALA A 46 -16.40 -13.95 22.15
CA ALA A 46 -16.60 -14.49 23.50
C ALA A 46 -16.94 -16.00 23.50
N GLY A 47 -17.74 -16.46 22.52
CA GLY A 47 -18.01 -17.88 22.31
C GLY A 47 -16.75 -18.67 21.94
N PHE A 48 -15.86 -18.11 21.13
CA PHE A 48 -14.58 -18.76 20.79
C PHE A 48 -13.66 -18.91 22.00
N TYR A 49 -13.61 -17.91 22.89
CA TYR A 49 -12.89 -18.02 24.16
C TYR A 49 -13.47 -19.09 25.08
N GLU A 50 -14.81 -19.21 25.15
CA GLU A 50 -15.47 -20.28 25.91
C GLU A 50 -15.12 -21.66 25.36
N GLU A 51 -15.11 -21.82 24.03
CA GLU A 51 -14.71 -23.07 23.38
C GLU A 51 -13.24 -23.39 23.65
N ALA A 52 -12.32 -22.45 23.42
CA ALA A 52 -10.88 -22.62 23.68
C ALA A 52 -10.61 -22.99 25.15
N PHE A 53 -11.27 -22.33 26.10
CA PHE A 53 -11.19 -22.67 27.52
C PHE A 53 -11.70 -24.08 27.80
N SER A 54 -12.77 -24.51 27.14
CA SER A 54 -13.32 -25.85 27.32
C SER A 54 -12.37 -26.95 26.84
N ARG A 55 -11.59 -26.64 25.80
CA ARG A 55 -10.62 -27.55 25.17
C ARG A 55 -9.28 -27.59 25.88
N LEU A 56 -8.77 -26.47 26.40
CA LEU A 56 -7.49 -26.42 27.11
C LEU A 56 -7.62 -27.02 28.53
N PRO A 57 -6.64 -27.80 29.03
CA PRO A 57 -6.65 -28.38 30.36
C PRO A 57 -6.30 -27.36 31.46
N CYS A 58 -7.03 -26.24 31.50
CA CYS A 58 -6.79 -25.12 32.41
C CYS A 58 -6.88 -25.49 33.90
N ASP A 59 -7.65 -26.52 34.23
CA ASP A 59 -7.76 -27.04 35.60
C ASP A 59 -6.44 -27.72 36.05
N ALA A 60 -5.76 -28.40 35.13
CA ALA A 60 -4.49 -29.09 35.40
C ALA A 60 -3.27 -28.17 35.22
N MET A 61 -3.40 -27.13 34.39
CA MET A 61 -2.35 -26.16 34.06
C MET A 61 -2.86 -24.73 34.22
N PRO A 62 -2.81 -24.16 35.44
CA PRO A 62 -3.35 -22.82 35.73
C PRO A 62 -2.71 -21.68 34.92
N ASP A 63 -1.46 -21.83 34.48
CA ASP A 63 -0.79 -20.85 33.61
C ASP A 63 -1.53 -20.63 32.29
N LEU A 64 -2.19 -21.66 31.74
CA LEU A 64 -3.02 -21.51 30.53
C LEU A 64 -4.20 -20.57 30.76
N LEU A 65 -4.83 -20.65 31.94
CA LEU A 65 -5.94 -19.76 32.29
C LEU A 65 -5.46 -18.30 32.40
N ARG A 66 -4.29 -18.09 33.01
CA ARG A 66 -3.67 -16.77 33.15
C ARG A 66 -3.35 -16.15 31.79
N LEU A 67 -2.75 -16.93 30.89
CA LEU A 67 -2.44 -16.51 29.51
C LEU A 67 -3.70 -16.21 28.68
N LEU A 68 -4.76 -17.00 28.84
CA LEU A 68 -6.04 -16.76 28.17
C LEU A 68 -6.77 -15.50 28.65
N THR A 69 -6.56 -15.07 29.90
CA THR A 69 -7.40 -14.06 30.54
C THR A 69 -6.68 -12.75 30.84
N THR A 70 -5.64 -12.77 31.68
CA THR A 70 -5.00 -11.57 32.22
C THR A 70 -3.81 -11.12 31.40
N ASP A 71 -3.05 -12.06 30.88
CA ASP A 71 -1.74 -11.77 30.29
C ASP A 71 -1.83 -11.51 28.78
N GLY A 72 -3.03 -11.66 28.20
CA GLY A 72 -3.31 -11.32 26.80
C GLY A 72 -2.65 -12.25 25.79
N GLY A 73 -2.19 -13.43 26.22
CA GLY A 73 -1.53 -14.40 25.34
C GLY A 73 -2.48 -15.17 24.43
N GLY A 74 -3.75 -15.34 24.83
CA GLY A 74 -4.76 -16.02 24.01
C GLY A 74 -5.43 -15.11 22.97
N SER A 75 -4.69 -14.49 22.06
CA SER A 75 -5.27 -13.62 21.03
C SER A 75 -6.05 -14.42 19.96
N CYS A 76 -7.16 -13.88 19.47
CA CYS A 76 -7.90 -14.43 18.31
C CYS A 76 -7.23 -14.11 16.96
N LEU A 77 -6.22 -13.25 16.96
CA LEU A 77 -5.48 -12.83 15.76
C LEU A 77 -4.64 -14.00 15.21
N GLY A 78 -4.78 -14.28 13.91
CA GLY A 78 -3.99 -15.29 13.22
C GLY A 78 -4.66 -15.80 11.94
N LEU A 79 -3.98 -16.71 11.25
CA LEU A 79 -4.40 -17.24 9.94
C LEU A 79 -5.14 -18.59 10.04
N LEU A 80 -5.52 -19.03 11.26
CA LEU A 80 -6.35 -20.23 11.47
C LEU A 80 -7.81 -19.84 11.77
N ASP A 81 -8.65 -20.83 12.06
CA ASP A 81 -9.96 -20.55 12.64
C ASP A 81 -9.81 -19.86 14.02
N PRO A 82 -10.80 -19.03 14.42
CA PRO A 82 -10.72 -18.23 15.64
C PRO A 82 -10.35 -19.01 16.92
N VAL A 83 -10.87 -20.23 17.09
CA VAL A 83 -10.60 -21.05 18.29
C VAL A 83 -9.17 -21.56 18.26
N SER A 84 -8.73 -22.08 17.10
CA SER A 84 -7.35 -22.54 16.90
C SER A 84 -6.33 -21.42 17.12
N ASN A 85 -6.60 -20.19 16.66
CA ASN A 85 -5.73 -19.03 16.94
C ASN A 85 -5.60 -18.75 18.44
N ILE A 86 -6.73 -18.72 19.18
CA ILE A 86 -6.71 -18.47 20.64
C ILE A 86 -5.86 -19.53 21.35
N MET A 87 -6.07 -20.80 21.00
CA MET A 87 -5.32 -21.91 21.59
C MET A 87 -3.83 -21.84 21.22
N LEU A 88 -3.49 -21.65 19.94
CA LEU A 88 -2.12 -21.63 19.47
C LEU A 88 -1.31 -20.45 20.05
N ASN A 89 -1.89 -19.24 20.08
CA ASN A 89 -1.27 -18.07 20.68
C ASN A 89 -1.04 -18.25 22.19
N THR A 90 -1.99 -18.90 22.89
CA THR A 90 -1.82 -19.26 24.31
C THR A 90 -0.63 -20.21 24.50
N LEU A 91 -0.56 -21.26 23.68
CA LEU A 91 0.48 -22.29 23.77
C LEU A 91 1.86 -21.76 23.39
N ALA A 92 1.96 -20.83 22.44
CA ALA A 92 3.22 -20.22 22.03
C ALA A 92 3.90 -19.42 23.15
N LEU A 93 3.12 -18.91 24.12
CA LEU A 93 3.60 -18.10 25.24
C LEU A 93 3.68 -18.88 26.57
N LEU A 94 3.39 -20.18 26.56
CA LEU A 94 3.49 -21.01 27.76
C LEU A 94 4.95 -21.04 28.24
N PRO A 95 5.23 -20.71 29.53
CA PRO A 95 6.58 -20.82 30.09
C PRO A 95 7.10 -22.26 30.05
N LYS A 96 8.41 -22.43 29.83
CA LYS A 96 9.06 -23.75 29.84
C LYS A 96 8.91 -24.49 31.17
N ASP A 97 8.87 -23.74 32.26
CA ASP A 97 8.83 -24.28 33.63
C ASP A 97 7.39 -24.35 34.19
N ALA A 98 6.36 -24.21 33.35
CA ALA A 98 4.97 -24.29 33.79
C ALA A 98 4.71 -25.66 34.45
N ALA A 99 4.51 -25.71 35.76
CA ALA A 99 4.34 -26.99 36.47
C ALA A 99 2.85 -27.42 36.42
N PRO A 100 2.55 -28.70 36.15
CA PRO A 100 1.21 -29.22 36.38
C PRO A 100 0.86 -29.10 37.87
N ALA A 101 -0.40 -28.78 38.17
CA ALA A 101 -0.85 -28.62 39.55
C ALA A 101 -0.53 -29.89 40.38
N PRO A 102 -0.12 -29.76 41.66
CA PRO A 102 0.23 -30.91 42.49
C PRO A 102 -0.95 -31.88 42.60
N ALA A 103 -0.69 -33.15 42.29
CA ALA A 103 -1.69 -34.22 42.23
C ALA A 103 -2.33 -34.47 43.60
N THR A 104 -3.37 -33.72 43.94
CA THR A 104 -4.19 -33.95 45.13
C THR A 104 -5.38 -34.82 44.74
N SER A 105 -5.16 -36.14 44.79
CA SER A 105 -6.14 -37.22 44.56
C SER A 105 -6.83 -37.23 43.17
N PRO A 106 -7.21 -38.39 42.62
CA PRO A 106 -7.90 -38.46 41.33
C PRO A 106 -9.29 -37.85 41.49
N SER A 107 -9.40 -36.55 41.22
CA SER A 107 -10.67 -35.89 41.04
C SER A 107 -11.34 -36.50 39.81
N PRO A 108 -12.62 -36.90 39.86
CA PRO A 108 -13.32 -37.41 38.69
C PRO A 108 -13.25 -36.38 37.55
N PRO A 109 -13.31 -36.80 36.27
CA PRO A 109 -13.24 -35.90 35.13
C PRO A 109 -14.17 -34.72 35.35
N ALA A 110 -13.62 -33.50 35.27
CA ALA A 110 -14.32 -32.27 35.58
C ALA A 110 -15.65 -32.22 34.83
N THR A 111 -16.77 -32.42 35.55
CA THR A 111 -18.11 -32.34 34.96
C THR A 111 -18.31 -30.95 34.35
N ARG A 112 -19.18 -30.82 33.33
CA ARG A 112 -19.57 -29.49 32.78
C ARG A 112 -19.91 -28.46 33.87
N ARG A 113 -20.39 -28.91 35.04
CA ARG A 113 -20.72 -28.10 36.21
C ARG A 113 -19.48 -27.54 36.95
N SER A 114 -18.37 -28.28 37.05
CA SER A 114 -17.14 -27.81 37.70
C SER A 114 -16.36 -26.83 36.81
N LYS A 115 -16.24 -27.11 35.50
CA LYS A 115 -15.68 -26.15 34.52
C LYS A 115 -16.46 -24.83 34.50
N ARG A 116 -17.80 -24.90 34.59
CA ARG A 116 -18.65 -23.70 34.70
C ARG A 116 -18.43 -22.94 36.00
N ARG A 117 -18.14 -23.63 37.12
CA ARG A 117 -17.76 -23.00 38.40
C ARG A 117 -16.41 -22.29 38.30
N VAL A 118 -15.38 -22.96 37.77
CA VAL A 118 -14.05 -22.34 37.54
C VAL A 118 -14.17 -21.14 36.61
N LEU A 119 -14.93 -21.24 35.51
CA LEU A 119 -15.22 -20.12 34.62
C LEU A 119 -15.96 -18.99 35.34
N THR A 120 -16.96 -19.28 36.18
CA THR A 120 -17.63 -18.24 36.98
C THR A 120 -16.71 -17.62 38.04
N THR A 121 -15.76 -18.38 38.58
CA THR A 121 -14.75 -17.87 39.53
C THR A 121 -13.73 -17.02 38.78
N ALA A 122 -13.19 -17.46 37.64
CA ALA A 122 -12.34 -16.66 36.76
C ALA A 122 -13.05 -15.37 36.30
N ARG A 123 -14.36 -15.44 36.01
CA ARG A 123 -15.19 -14.27 35.72
C ARG A 123 -15.36 -13.30 36.91
N ARG A 124 -15.24 -13.80 38.14
CA ARG A 124 -15.37 -13.03 39.40
C ARG A 124 -14.04 -12.53 39.95
N SER A 125 -12.93 -13.23 39.65
CA SER A 125 -11.56 -12.89 40.09
C SER A 125 -10.91 -11.79 39.26
N ILE A 126 -11.53 -11.34 38.16
CA ILE A 126 -11.10 -10.18 37.37
C ILE A 126 -11.88 -8.96 37.90
N PRO A 127 -11.26 -8.03 38.64
CA PRO A 127 -11.95 -6.83 39.13
C PRO A 127 -12.34 -5.94 37.94
N GLY A 128 -13.64 -5.64 37.78
CA GLY A 128 -14.17 -4.73 36.76
C GLY A 128 -14.93 -5.38 35.59
N LEU A 129 -16.13 -5.91 35.89
CA LEU A 129 -17.28 -6.04 34.97
C LEU A 129 -17.12 -6.80 33.62
N GLY A 130 -16.81 -8.10 33.66
CA GLY A 130 -17.24 -9.07 32.63
C GLY A 130 -16.12 -9.97 32.12
N GLY A 131 -16.09 -11.23 32.58
CA GLY A 131 -14.94 -12.14 32.42
C GLY A 131 -14.74 -12.78 31.04
N TRP A 132 -14.57 -11.93 30.04
CA TRP A 132 -13.79 -12.08 28.80
C TRP A 132 -13.65 -10.71 28.11
N ARG A 133 -14.28 -9.64 28.63
CA ARG A 133 -14.46 -8.33 27.97
C ARG A 133 -13.15 -7.75 27.43
N ARG A 134 -12.09 -7.74 28.25
CA ARG A 134 -10.79 -7.15 27.86
C ARG A 134 -10.16 -7.91 26.69
N VAL A 135 -10.08 -9.24 26.76
CA VAL A 135 -9.47 -10.06 25.70
C VAL A 135 -10.34 -10.15 24.44
N VAL A 136 -11.67 -10.14 24.59
CA VAL A 136 -12.61 -10.04 23.46
C VAL A 136 -12.43 -8.71 22.73
N SER A 137 -12.38 -7.61 23.48
CA SER A 137 -12.17 -6.28 22.90
C SER A 137 -10.79 -6.18 22.25
N GLY A 138 -9.74 -6.70 22.88
CA GLY A 138 -8.39 -6.74 22.31
C GLY A 138 -8.33 -7.54 21.01
N SER A 139 -8.92 -8.73 20.99
CA SER A 139 -9.02 -9.59 19.81
C SER A 139 -9.84 -8.97 18.67
N HIS A 140 -10.95 -8.29 18.97
CA HIS A 140 -11.70 -7.57 17.96
C HIS A 140 -10.87 -6.40 17.38
N GLN A 141 -10.20 -5.63 18.23
CA GLN A 141 -9.34 -4.53 17.77
C GLN A 141 -8.16 -5.02 16.94
N SER A 142 -7.51 -6.14 17.30
CA SER A 142 -6.42 -6.69 16.48
C SER A 142 -6.90 -7.16 15.11
N LEU A 143 -8.06 -7.83 15.03
CA LEU A 143 -8.62 -8.25 13.74
C LEU A 143 -8.91 -7.04 12.83
N LEU A 144 -9.50 -5.98 13.39
CA LEU A 144 -9.74 -4.72 12.66
C LEU A 144 -8.44 -4.05 12.22
N ALA A 145 -7.50 -3.92 13.16
CA ALA A 145 -6.19 -3.32 12.92
C ALA A 145 -5.44 -4.06 11.82
N PHE A 146 -5.49 -5.39 11.79
CA PHE A 146 -4.89 -6.18 10.72
C PHE A 146 -5.49 -5.86 9.36
N LEU A 147 -6.83 -5.89 9.22
CA LEU A 147 -7.47 -5.62 7.93
C LEU A 147 -7.15 -4.20 7.43
N MET A 148 -7.17 -3.22 8.32
CA MET A 148 -6.85 -1.84 7.99
C MET A 148 -5.36 -1.68 7.61
N ALA A 149 -4.45 -2.30 8.36
CA ALA A 149 -3.02 -2.27 8.11
C ALA A 149 -2.61 -3.00 6.82
N TYR A 150 -3.24 -4.16 6.56
CA TYR A 150 -2.91 -5.00 5.43
C TYR A 150 -3.40 -4.38 4.12
N PHE A 151 -4.64 -3.90 4.06
CA PHE A 151 -5.23 -3.37 2.81
C PHE A 151 -5.03 -1.85 2.63
N GLY A 152 -4.86 -1.08 3.70
CA GLY A 152 -4.76 0.38 3.69
C GLY A 152 -6.09 1.09 3.37
N GLY A 153 -6.73 0.76 2.25
CA GLY A 153 -7.87 1.49 1.69
C GLY A 153 -9.24 1.19 2.31
N LEU A 154 -9.29 0.57 3.50
CA LEU A 154 -10.52 0.19 4.17
C LEU A 154 -10.85 1.11 5.34
N LYS A 155 -12.09 1.63 5.36
CA LYS A 155 -12.64 2.29 6.55
C LYS A 155 -12.89 1.27 7.65
N LYS A 156 -12.85 1.73 8.91
CA LYS A 156 -13.14 0.90 10.08
C LYS A 156 -14.51 0.23 9.98
N GLU A 157 -15.52 0.95 9.50
CA GLU A 157 -16.89 0.45 9.34
C GLU A 157 -16.96 -0.67 8.30
N GLN A 158 -16.18 -0.59 7.22
CA GLN A 158 -16.09 -1.65 6.21
C GLN A 158 -15.42 -2.89 6.79
N ALA A 159 -14.30 -2.71 7.50
CA ALA A 159 -13.59 -3.82 8.15
C ALA A 159 -14.50 -4.57 9.14
N VAL A 160 -15.33 -3.85 9.92
CA VAL A 160 -16.35 -4.47 10.80
C VAL A 160 -17.34 -5.32 10.01
N ARG A 161 -17.84 -4.85 8.86
CA ARG A 161 -18.81 -5.60 8.02
C ARG A 161 -18.21 -6.90 7.47
N TYR A 162 -16.96 -6.84 7.00
CA TYR A 162 -16.25 -8.03 6.52
C TYR A 162 -15.98 -9.04 7.65
N LEU A 163 -15.52 -8.58 8.82
CA LEU A 163 -15.31 -9.46 9.97
C LEU A 163 -16.61 -10.10 10.44
N TYR A 164 -17.70 -9.34 10.51
CA TYR A 164 -19.01 -9.89 10.87
C TYR A 164 -19.44 -10.97 9.88
N ARG A 165 -19.28 -10.72 8.57
CA ARG A 165 -19.64 -11.71 7.54
C ARG A 165 -18.76 -12.94 7.53
N ALA A 166 -17.52 -12.80 7.96
CA ALA A 166 -16.58 -13.90 8.07
C ALA A 166 -16.67 -14.64 9.41
N ASP A 167 -17.67 -14.36 10.26
CA ASP A 167 -17.78 -14.91 11.61
C ASP A 167 -16.50 -14.69 12.45
N ALA A 168 -15.88 -13.51 12.28
CA ALA A 168 -14.58 -13.11 12.83
C ALA A 168 -13.38 -14.01 12.44
N ASN A 169 -13.51 -14.83 11.39
CA ASN A 169 -12.39 -15.51 10.77
C ASN A 169 -11.60 -14.53 9.88
N LEU A 170 -10.35 -14.26 10.26
CA LEU A 170 -9.50 -13.27 9.59
C LEU A 170 -9.23 -13.62 8.13
N LEU A 171 -8.81 -14.87 7.85
CA LEU A 171 -8.43 -15.26 6.49
C LEU A 171 -9.65 -15.24 5.55
N LEU A 172 -10.82 -15.64 6.04
CA LEU A 172 -12.06 -15.52 5.27
C LEU A 172 -12.45 -14.05 5.02
N ALA A 173 -12.24 -13.16 5.99
CA ALA A 173 -12.46 -11.72 5.79
C ALA A 173 -11.52 -11.14 4.74
N VAL A 174 -10.24 -11.53 4.76
CA VAL A 174 -9.25 -11.18 3.73
C VAL A 174 -9.73 -11.65 2.35
N MET A 175 -10.19 -12.90 2.22
CA MET A 175 -10.71 -13.43 0.95
C MET A 175 -11.96 -12.69 0.45
N LEU A 176 -12.85 -12.27 1.35
CA LEU A 176 -14.03 -11.46 0.98
C LEU A 176 -13.63 -10.06 0.47
N ILE A 177 -12.63 -9.43 1.08
CA ILE A 177 -12.10 -8.13 0.63
C ILE A 177 -11.39 -8.28 -0.71
N GLN A 178 -10.52 -9.29 -0.85
CA GLN A 178 -9.81 -9.61 -2.09
C GLN A 178 -10.78 -9.86 -3.24
N HIS A 179 -11.87 -10.60 -2.97
CA HIS A 179 -12.98 -10.73 -3.88
C HIS A 179 -13.52 -9.34 -4.26
N ASP A 180 -13.97 -8.52 -3.32
CA ASP A 180 -14.54 -7.21 -3.67
C ASP A 180 -13.57 -6.28 -4.44
N LEU A 181 -12.26 -6.37 -4.18
CA LEU A 181 -11.21 -5.55 -4.83
C LEU A 181 -10.63 -6.11 -6.13
N TYR A 182 -11.04 -7.31 -6.57
CA TYR A 182 -10.41 -8.03 -7.70
C TYR A 182 -8.91 -8.30 -7.48
N ALA A 183 -8.50 -8.50 -6.23
CA ALA A 183 -7.15 -8.92 -5.89
C ALA A 183 -7.09 -10.46 -5.89
N GLU A 184 -6.38 -11.05 -6.85
CA GLU A 184 -6.24 -12.51 -6.96
C GLU A 184 -5.06 -13.07 -6.15
N GLU A 185 -4.25 -12.20 -5.54
CA GLU A 185 -3.06 -12.57 -4.78
C GLU A 185 -3.47 -13.19 -3.44
N ALA A 186 -3.11 -14.46 -3.23
CA ALA A 186 -3.33 -15.11 -1.94
C ALA A 186 -2.49 -14.42 -0.85
N LEU A 187 -3.01 -14.40 0.38
CA LEU A 187 -2.25 -13.90 1.51
C LEU A 187 -1.08 -14.86 1.80
N GLU A 188 0.14 -14.38 1.58
CA GLU A 188 1.37 -15.11 1.87
C GLU A 188 1.79 -14.88 3.33
N PRO A 189 1.83 -15.92 4.19
CA PRO A 189 2.17 -15.76 5.60
C PRO A 189 3.59 -15.23 5.84
N GLU A 190 4.53 -15.60 4.98
CA GLU A 190 5.95 -15.23 5.09
C GLU A 190 6.27 -13.85 4.53
N SER A 191 5.35 -13.22 3.78
CA SER A 191 5.58 -11.90 3.24
C SER A 191 5.79 -10.88 4.36
N ASP A 192 6.79 -10.01 4.21
CA ASP A 192 7.08 -8.90 5.12
C ASP A 192 5.81 -8.07 5.41
N ARG A 193 4.98 -7.85 4.38
CA ARG A 193 3.68 -7.17 4.51
C ARG A 193 2.76 -7.83 5.53
N THR A 194 2.60 -9.14 5.43
CA THR A 194 1.75 -9.93 6.33
C THR A 194 2.32 -9.93 7.74
N GLN A 195 3.63 -10.11 7.88
CA GLN A 195 4.33 -10.10 9.16
C GLN A 195 4.18 -8.75 9.87
N ALA A 196 4.45 -7.65 9.16
CA ALA A 196 4.29 -6.29 9.68
C ALA A 196 2.84 -5.99 10.08
N ALA A 197 1.86 -6.41 9.28
CA ALA A 197 0.44 -6.21 9.60
C ALA A 197 0.00 -7.01 10.85
N LEU A 198 0.47 -8.26 11.01
CA LEU A 198 0.23 -9.08 12.20
C LEU A 198 0.85 -8.46 13.45
N GLU A 199 2.12 -8.03 13.35
CA GLU A 199 2.85 -7.43 14.45
C GLU A 199 2.25 -6.09 14.88
N SER A 200 1.87 -5.22 13.94
CA SER A 200 1.18 -3.97 14.23
C SER A 200 -0.19 -4.21 14.88
N ALA A 201 -0.98 -5.15 14.35
CA ALA A 201 -2.27 -5.53 14.92
C ALA A 201 -2.16 -6.09 16.35
N ALA A 202 -1.15 -6.92 16.60
CA ALA A 202 -0.87 -7.47 17.92
C ALA A 202 -0.42 -6.38 18.90
N THR A 203 0.41 -5.44 18.44
CA THR A 203 0.86 -4.28 19.23
C THR A 203 -0.31 -3.39 19.65
N ILE A 204 -1.20 -3.05 18.71
CA ILE A 204 -2.41 -2.24 18.98
C ILE A 204 -3.32 -2.92 20.02
N ALA A 205 -3.40 -4.26 20.00
CA ALA A 205 -4.18 -5.02 20.98
C ALA A 205 -3.46 -5.23 22.32
N GLY A 206 -2.24 -4.75 22.49
CA GLY A 206 -1.45 -4.91 23.72
C GLY A 206 -1.00 -6.35 23.97
N HIS A 207 -0.72 -7.11 22.92
CA HIS A 207 -0.19 -8.47 23.01
C HIS A 207 1.20 -8.46 23.68
N PRO A 208 1.53 -9.42 24.59
CA PRO A 208 2.79 -9.43 25.33
C PRO A 208 4.03 -9.69 24.45
N SER A 209 3.86 -10.34 23.29
CA SER A 209 4.96 -10.56 22.34
C SER A 209 4.46 -10.50 20.89
N PRO A 210 4.28 -9.29 20.30
CA PRO A 210 3.75 -9.11 18.95
C PRO A 210 4.54 -9.85 17.87
N THR A 211 5.88 -9.77 17.92
CA THR A 211 6.78 -10.44 16.98
C THR A 211 6.65 -11.96 17.03
N THR A 212 6.46 -12.55 18.22
CA THR A 212 6.24 -13.99 18.35
C THR A 212 4.95 -14.43 17.68
N LEU A 213 3.87 -13.65 17.81
CA LEU A 213 2.59 -13.92 17.15
C LEU A 213 2.73 -13.85 15.62
N ALA A 214 3.42 -12.84 15.09
CA ALA A 214 3.63 -12.72 13.65
C ALA A 214 4.44 -13.92 13.12
N ARG A 215 5.57 -14.25 13.76
CA ARG A 215 6.42 -15.40 13.42
C ARG A 215 5.71 -16.73 13.55
N LEU A 216 4.78 -16.86 14.51
CA LEU A 216 3.96 -18.06 14.67
C LEU A 216 3.18 -18.37 13.41
N MET A 217 2.69 -17.35 12.68
CA MET A 217 1.90 -17.53 11.47
C MET A 217 2.73 -17.94 10.24
N SER A 218 4.06 -17.73 10.27
CA SER A 218 4.98 -18.12 9.19
C SER A 218 5.71 -19.45 9.44
N ILE A 219 5.35 -20.18 10.50
CA ILE A 219 5.93 -21.50 10.79
C ILE A 219 5.59 -22.50 9.69
N ARG A 220 6.60 -23.24 9.21
CA ARG A 220 6.45 -24.40 8.33
C ARG A 220 6.72 -25.69 9.07
N LEU A 221 5.74 -26.59 9.09
CA LEU A 221 5.77 -27.82 9.86
C LEU A 221 6.16 -28.99 8.97
N GLN A 222 7.06 -29.83 9.47
CA GLN A 222 7.36 -31.16 8.93
C GLN A 222 6.12 -32.06 8.99
N ASP A 223 6.03 -33.05 8.12
CA ASP A 223 4.82 -33.87 7.93
C ASP A 223 4.29 -34.50 9.23
N ASP A 224 5.16 -35.06 10.07
CA ASP A 224 4.76 -35.67 11.35
C ASP A 224 4.18 -34.65 12.33
N ASN A 225 4.84 -33.49 12.46
CA ASN A 225 4.38 -32.40 13.31
C ASN A 225 3.08 -31.79 12.78
N PHE A 226 2.97 -31.65 11.45
CA PHE A 226 1.77 -31.16 10.80
C PHE A 226 0.60 -32.13 11.01
N ALA A 227 0.81 -33.44 10.85
CA ALA A 227 -0.22 -34.45 11.08
C ALA A 227 -0.72 -34.45 12.53
N LEU A 228 0.20 -34.32 13.50
CA LEU A 228 -0.15 -34.19 14.91
C LEU A 228 -0.99 -32.94 15.17
N LEU A 229 -0.52 -31.76 14.77
CA LEU A 229 -1.28 -30.52 14.98
C LEU A 229 -2.60 -30.53 14.21
N LYS A 230 -2.65 -31.08 13.00
CA LYS A 230 -3.90 -31.22 12.25
C LYS A 230 -4.91 -32.06 13.01
N LYS A 231 -4.48 -33.17 13.63
CA LYS A 231 -5.37 -33.96 14.50
C LYS A 231 -5.90 -33.13 15.67
N LEU A 232 -5.04 -32.35 16.33
CA LEU A 232 -5.41 -31.55 17.49
C LEU A 232 -6.26 -30.32 17.16
N PHE A 233 -6.14 -29.74 15.96
CA PHE A 233 -6.78 -28.48 15.57
C PHE A 233 -7.84 -28.63 14.45
N SER A 234 -8.08 -29.84 13.96
CA SER A 234 -9.11 -30.11 12.93
C SER A 234 -10.53 -29.76 13.36
N ALA A 235 -11.43 -29.61 12.37
CA ALA A 235 -12.87 -29.46 12.61
C ALA A 235 -13.44 -30.64 13.42
N ASP A 236 -12.96 -31.86 13.17
CA ASP A 236 -13.39 -33.07 13.89
C ASP A 236 -12.94 -33.07 15.37
N ALA A 237 -11.97 -32.23 15.72
CA ALA A 237 -11.50 -32.05 17.08
C ALA A 237 -12.25 -30.95 17.86
N GLN A 238 -13.26 -30.30 17.26
CA GLN A 238 -14.11 -29.34 17.97
C GLN A 238 -14.82 -30.00 19.17
N GLY A 239 -14.81 -29.33 20.32
CA GLY A 239 -15.34 -29.87 21.56
C GLY A 239 -14.51 -30.98 22.23
N ILE A 240 -13.43 -31.46 21.61
CA ILE A 240 -12.53 -32.45 22.20
C ILE A 240 -11.47 -31.73 23.05
N PRO A 241 -11.39 -32.02 24.37
CA PRO A 241 -10.36 -31.46 25.23
C PRO A 241 -8.97 -32.01 24.94
N LEU A 242 -7.97 -31.13 24.95
CA LEU A 242 -6.56 -31.50 24.90
C LEU A 242 -6.11 -32.07 26.25
N THR A 243 -5.26 -33.09 26.19
CA THR A 243 -4.54 -33.59 27.36
C THR A 243 -3.35 -32.69 27.68
N VAL A 244 -2.78 -32.85 28.87
CA VAL A 244 -1.53 -32.17 29.25
C VAL A 244 -0.38 -32.59 28.33
N GLU A 245 -0.37 -33.84 27.87
CA GLU A 245 0.63 -34.34 26.91
C GLU A 245 0.50 -33.66 25.54
N ASP A 246 -0.72 -33.46 25.04
CA ASP A 246 -0.98 -32.75 23.78
C ASP A 246 -0.49 -31.29 23.86
N VAL A 247 -0.73 -30.64 25.00
CA VAL A 247 -0.25 -29.27 25.29
C VAL A 247 1.28 -29.21 25.22
N TRP A 248 1.98 -30.13 25.91
CA TRP A 248 3.44 -30.16 25.90
C TRP A 248 4.04 -30.60 24.56
N ALA A 249 3.38 -31.49 23.83
CA ALA A 249 3.81 -31.86 22.49
C ALA A 249 3.73 -30.64 21.56
N THR A 250 2.61 -29.92 21.57
CA THR A 250 2.42 -28.70 20.78
C THR A 250 3.42 -27.62 21.19
N HIS A 251 3.57 -27.35 22.49
CA HIS A 251 4.52 -26.36 23.01
C HIS A 251 5.96 -26.65 22.56
N ARG A 252 6.41 -27.90 22.65
CA ARG A 252 7.75 -28.31 22.19
C ARG A 252 7.96 -28.05 20.70
N ILE A 253 6.97 -28.37 19.87
CA ILE A 253 7.03 -28.10 18.43
C ILE A 253 7.16 -26.59 18.19
N LEU A 254 6.25 -25.79 18.76
CA LEU A 254 6.27 -24.33 18.56
C LEU A 254 7.57 -23.69 19.05
N HIS A 255 8.05 -24.10 20.23
CA HIS A 255 9.29 -23.57 20.79
C HIS A 255 10.50 -23.89 19.91
N THR A 256 10.61 -25.11 19.38
CA THR A 256 11.68 -25.49 18.45
C THR A 256 11.63 -24.64 17.18
N MET A 257 10.44 -24.45 16.60
CA MET A 257 10.27 -23.69 15.35
C MET A 257 10.48 -22.19 15.53
N LEU A 258 10.16 -21.63 16.70
CA LEU A 258 10.37 -20.21 17.03
C LEU A 258 11.81 -19.90 17.46
N SER A 259 12.61 -20.93 17.78
CA SER A 259 14.02 -20.77 18.11
C SER A 259 14.84 -20.40 16.85
N PRO A 260 15.87 -19.55 16.97
CA PRO A 260 16.71 -19.19 15.83
C PRO A 260 17.43 -20.42 15.26
N ILE A 261 17.35 -20.61 13.94
CA ILE A 261 17.94 -21.74 13.21
C ILE A 261 19.48 -21.72 13.32
N CYS A 262 20.05 -20.52 13.26
CA CYS A 262 21.47 -20.28 13.40
C CYS A 262 21.73 -19.06 14.30
N THR A 263 22.87 -19.06 14.98
CA THR A 263 23.41 -17.88 15.65
C THR A 263 24.65 -17.44 14.91
N ALA A 264 24.71 -16.16 14.55
CA ALA A 264 25.90 -15.57 13.93
C ALA A 264 26.58 -14.64 14.94
N SER A 265 27.89 -14.78 15.11
CA SER A 265 28.71 -13.83 15.86
C SER A 265 29.80 -13.26 14.97
N ILE A 266 30.03 -11.96 15.11
CA ILE A 266 31.06 -11.24 14.35
C ILE A 266 32.25 -11.04 15.26
N ILE A 267 33.41 -11.57 14.85
CA ILE A 267 34.67 -11.41 15.56
C ILE A 267 35.60 -10.53 14.72
N HIS A 268 36.05 -9.42 15.30
CA HIS A 268 37.07 -8.59 14.69
C HIS A 268 38.45 -9.19 14.96
N THR A 269 39.13 -9.65 13.91
CA THR A 269 40.51 -10.16 14.01
C THR A 269 41.49 -9.18 13.35
N LYS A 270 42.77 -9.29 13.67
CA LYS A 270 43.84 -8.51 13.01
C LYS A 270 43.96 -8.77 11.50
N ARG A 271 43.28 -9.80 10.97
CA ARG A 271 43.25 -10.19 9.55
C ARG A 271 41.91 -9.89 8.86
N GLY A 272 40.94 -9.26 9.56
CA GLY A 272 39.60 -8.93 9.04
C GLY A 272 38.47 -9.38 9.96
N LEU A 273 37.22 -9.10 9.55
CA LEU A 273 36.02 -9.62 10.21
C LEU A 273 35.86 -11.12 9.92
N VAL A 274 35.61 -11.91 10.96
CA VAL A 274 35.23 -13.32 10.86
C VAL A 274 33.79 -13.46 11.36
N VAL A 275 32.88 -13.90 10.48
CA VAL A 275 31.49 -14.22 10.86
C VAL A 275 31.43 -15.70 11.22
N HIS A 276 31.24 -16.02 12.50
CA HIS A 276 30.97 -17.37 12.96
C HIS A 276 29.47 -17.64 12.93
N VAL A 277 29.03 -18.47 11.99
CA VAL A 277 27.66 -18.98 11.95
C VAL A 277 27.62 -20.37 12.59
N ARG A 278 26.86 -20.52 13.68
CA ARG A 278 26.60 -21.80 14.33
C ARG A 278 25.16 -22.22 14.05
N HIS A 279 24.98 -23.36 13.39
CA HIS A 279 23.69 -24.01 13.29
C HIS A 279 23.29 -24.55 14.66
N MET A 280 22.10 -24.20 15.12
CA MET A 280 21.63 -24.56 16.47
C MET A 280 20.84 -25.87 16.47
N LEU A 281 20.43 -26.38 15.31
CA LEU A 281 19.55 -27.54 15.15
C LEU A 281 20.00 -28.39 13.95
N GLU A 282 20.05 -29.72 14.11
CA GLU A 282 20.37 -30.71 13.06
C GLU A 282 19.22 -30.91 12.03
N ALA A 283 18.17 -30.09 12.10
CA ALA A 283 16.96 -30.32 11.34
C ALA A 283 17.10 -29.94 9.85
N ARG A 284 16.39 -30.68 8.99
CA ARG A 284 16.30 -30.47 7.53
C ARG A 284 15.75 -29.07 7.22
N CYS A 285 16.65 -28.11 7.14
CA CYS A 285 16.42 -26.76 6.69
C CYS A 285 16.72 -26.72 5.19
N SER A 286 15.86 -26.10 4.39
CA SER A 286 16.23 -25.79 3.01
C SER A 286 17.29 -24.70 3.05
N GLU A 287 18.43 -25.02 2.46
CA GLU A 287 19.48 -24.07 2.16
C GLU A 287 19.29 -23.61 0.71
N THR A 288 18.77 -22.41 0.53
CA THR A 288 18.77 -21.78 -0.79
C THR A 288 19.99 -20.87 -0.88
N ILE A 289 20.94 -21.29 -1.71
CA ILE A 289 22.15 -20.55 -1.98
C ILE A 289 21.91 -19.70 -3.23
N SER A 290 21.70 -18.41 -3.04
CA SER A 290 21.72 -17.47 -4.16
C SER A 290 23.12 -16.93 -4.35
N PHE A 291 23.62 -17.07 -5.57
CA PHE A 291 24.91 -16.50 -5.96
C PHE A 291 24.66 -15.17 -6.65
N SER A 292 25.22 -14.09 -6.13
CA SER A 292 25.44 -12.89 -6.94
C SER A 292 26.90 -12.88 -7.38
N THR A 293 27.13 -13.06 -8.68
CA THR A 293 28.46 -12.87 -9.28
C THR A 293 28.59 -11.44 -9.76
N THR A 294 29.48 -10.68 -9.14
CA THR A 294 30.13 -9.53 -9.78
C THR A 294 31.52 -9.96 -10.23
N ALA A 295 32.17 -9.17 -11.10
CA ALA A 295 33.45 -9.50 -11.72
C ALA A 295 34.57 -9.86 -10.71
N ASP A 296 34.50 -9.33 -9.47
CA ASP A 296 35.54 -9.50 -8.45
C ASP A 296 35.06 -10.10 -7.11
N ALA A 297 33.76 -10.43 -6.95
CA ALA A 297 33.26 -11.09 -5.75
C ALA A 297 32.08 -12.04 -6.03
N ARG A 298 32.18 -13.25 -5.47
CA ARG A 298 31.09 -14.22 -5.46
C ARG A 298 30.41 -14.16 -4.09
N THR A 299 29.31 -13.41 -4.00
CA THR A 299 28.49 -13.41 -2.78
C THR A 299 27.60 -14.64 -2.80
N VAL A 300 27.72 -15.44 -1.75
CA VAL A 300 26.94 -16.65 -1.51
C VAL A 300 25.97 -16.30 -0.39
N THR A 301 24.72 -15.98 -0.72
CA THR A 301 23.68 -15.79 0.30
C THR A 301 23.00 -17.13 0.52
N THR A 302 23.28 -17.74 1.66
CA THR A 302 22.57 -18.91 2.15
C THR A 302 21.34 -18.43 2.94
N THR A 303 20.16 -18.63 2.38
CA THR A 303 18.90 -18.47 3.12
C THR A 303 18.51 -19.82 3.71
N LEU A 304 18.28 -19.84 5.02
CA LEU A 304 17.90 -21.03 5.78
C LEU A 304 16.42 -20.91 6.14
N GLY A 305 15.59 -21.74 5.52
CA GLY A 305 14.16 -21.82 5.78
C GLY A 305 13.76 -23.19 6.30
N TRP A 306 12.83 -23.24 7.26
CA TRP A 306 12.21 -24.50 7.61
C TRP A 306 11.41 -25.04 6.43
N ASP A 307 11.74 -26.25 5.96
CA ASP A 307 10.92 -26.92 4.96
C ASP A 307 9.64 -27.47 5.57
N GLY A 308 8.58 -27.52 4.77
CA GLY A 308 7.34 -28.19 5.13
C GLY A 308 6.09 -27.38 4.83
N THR A 309 4.99 -27.87 5.40
CA THR A 309 3.65 -27.33 5.18
C THR A 309 3.42 -26.12 6.09
N PRO A 310 2.98 -24.96 5.56
CA PRO A 310 2.68 -23.79 6.37
C PRO A 310 1.65 -24.11 7.45
N ILE A 311 1.86 -23.61 8.67
CA ILE A 311 0.94 -23.82 9.80
C ILE A 311 -0.47 -23.29 9.50
N SER A 312 -0.59 -22.24 8.67
CA SER A 312 -1.86 -21.71 8.17
C SER A 312 -2.72 -22.78 7.45
N SER A 313 -2.09 -23.83 6.90
CA SER A 313 -2.77 -24.97 6.28
C SER A 313 -3.51 -25.86 7.27
N LEU A 314 -3.35 -25.64 8.58
CA LEU A 314 -4.18 -26.29 9.62
C LEU A 314 -5.61 -25.76 9.63
N GLN A 315 -5.89 -24.65 8.92
CA GLN A 315 -7.20 -24.05 8.91
C GLN A 315 -8.30 -25.05 8.53
N SER A 316 -9.32 -25.12 9.39
CA SER A 316 -10.38 -26.10 9.30
C SER A 316 -11.49 -25.70 8.30
N GLY A 317 -11.76 -26.60 7.34
CA GLY A 317 -12.83 -26.50 6.34
C GLY A 317 -12.42 -25.93 4.98
N VAL A 318 -13.24 -26.18 3.96
CA VAL A 318 -13.00 -25.68 2.59
C VAL A 318 -13.35 -24.21 2.53
N LEU A 319 -12.34 -23.35 2.73
CA LEU A 319 -12.46 -21.88 2.65
C LEU A 319 -13.20 -21.39 1.39
N PRO A 320 -12.96 -21.94 0.19
CA PRO A 320 -13.75 -21.60 -1.00
C PRO A 320 -15.26 -21.83 -0.83
N GLY A 321 -15.67 -22.91 -0.17
CA GLY A 321 -17.08 -23.19 0.12
C GLY A 321 -17.67 -22.16 1.10
N LYS A 322 -16.95 -21.88 2.19
CA LYS A 322 -17.34 -20.85 3.17
C LYS A 322 -17.44 -19.45 2.54
N LEU A 323 -16.53 -19.12 1.62
CA LEU A 323 -16.58 -17.88 0.84
C LEU A 323 -17.89 -17.78 0.06
N GLN A 324 -18.25 -18.83 -0.69
CA GLN A 324 -19.51 -18.86 -1.45
C GLN A 324 -20.74 -18.76 -0.55
N ASP A 325 -20.73 -19.41 0.62
CA ASP A 325 -21.81 -19.31 1.60
C ASP A 325 -21.97 -17.88 2.13
N CYS A 326 -20.86 -17.21 2.47
CA CYS A 326 -20.85 -15.82 2.91
C CYS A 326 -21.38 -14.87 1.83
N LEU A 327 -20.97 -15.06 0.58
CA LEU A 327 -21.45 -14.29 -0.57
C LEU A 327 -22.95 -14.55 -0.83
N GLY A 328 -23.40 -15.81 -0.76
CA GLY A 328 -24.80 -16.18 -0.88
C GLY A 328 -25.69 -15.53 0.18
N LYS A 329 -25.25 -15.54 1.44
CA LYS A 329 -25.91 -14.83 2.55
C LYS A 329 -25.96 -13.32 2.30
N ALA A 330 -24.87 -12.72 1.82
CA ALA A 330 -24.83 -11.29 1.50
C ALA A 330 -25.84 -10.92 0.39
N ILE A 331 -25.97 -11.76 -0.64
CA ILE A 331 -26.97 -11.59 -1.70
C ILE A 331 -28.39 -11.71 -1.15
N ALA A 332 -28.66 -12.70 -0.30
CA ALA A 332 -29.96 -12.88 0.32
C ALA A 332 -30.37 -11.68 1.20
N ASP A 333 -29.44 -11.19 2.02
CA ASP A 333 -29.68 -10.02 2.89
C ASP A 333 -29.82 -8.73 2.07
N ALA A 334 -29.07 -8.59 0.97
CA ALA A 334 -29.24 -7.47 0.05
C ALA A 334 -30.64 -7.43 -0.58
N ARG A 335 -31.18 -8.59 -0.99
CA ARG A 335 -32.55 -8.72 -1.49
C ARG A 335 -33.57 -8.35 -0.42
N LYS A 336 -33.36 -8.81 0.83
CA LYS A 336 -34.25 -8.52 1.96
C LYS A 336 -34.31 -7.03 2.31
N HIS A 337 -33.19 -6.33 2.18
CA HIS A 337 -33.07 -4.92 2.54
C HIS A 337 -33.22 -3.95 1.36
N ASN A 338 -33.64 -4.43 0.19
CA ASN A 338 -33.75 -3.65 -1.04
C ASN A 338 -32.48 -2.82 -1.33
N LEU A 339 -31.30 -3.36 -1.03
CA LEU A 339 -30.04 -2.72 -1.38
C LEU A 339 -30.03 -2.59 -2.91
N LYS A 340 -29.92 -1.35 -3.41
CA LYS A 340 -29.76 -1.10 -4.85
C LYS A 340 -28.49 -1.81 -5.33
N THR A 341 -28.62 -2.91 -6.05
CA THR A 341 -27.53 -3.53 -6.79
C THR A 341 -27.15 -2.68 -8.00
N PRO A 342 -25.85 -2.43 -8.25
CA PRO A 342 -24.85 -1.92 -7.33
C PRO A 342 -24.95 -0.38 -7.29
N CYS A 343 -25.15 0.23 -6.13
CA CYS A 343 -24.80 1.63 -5.88
C CYS A 343 -25.38 2.62 -6.91
N GLY A 344 -26.67 2.47 -7.24
CA GLY A 344 -27.34 3.34 -8.22
C GLY A 344 -27.50 4.77 -7.70
N GLY A 345 -26.59 5.67 -8.11
CA GLY A 345 -26.88 7.09 -8.23
C GLY A 345 -25.90 8.12 -7.62
N GLY A 346 -24.71 7.75 -7.14
CA GLY A 346 -23.75 8.79 -6.70
C GLY A 346 -22.40 8.29 -6.21
N ASP A 347 -21.37 9.14 -6.38
CA ASP A 347 -19.94 8.95 -6.09
C ASP A 347 -19.56 8.57 -4.63
N ALA A 348 -20.53 8.27 -3.75
CA ALA A 348 -20.37 8.24 -2.30
C ALA A 348 -20.56 6.86 -1.61
N CYS A 349 -20.69 5.75 -2.35
CA CYS A 349 -20.72 4.41 -1.72
C CYS A 349 -19.31 3.93 -1.34
N ASP A 350 -19.19 3.38 -0.14
CA ASP A 350 -17.97 2.82 0.43
C ASP A 350 -17.26 1.80 -0.49
N TYR A 351 -18.00 1.03 -1.29
CA TYR A 351 -17.44 0.10 -2.26
C TYR A 351 -16.63 0.80 -3.36
N MET A 352 -17.24 1.79 -4.02
CA MET A 352 -16.58 2.54 -5.09
C MET A 352 -15.36 3.31 -4.57
N GLU A 353 -15.45 3.83 -3.34
CA GLU A 353 -14.31 4.48 -2.68
C GLU A 353 -13.14 3.51 -2.47
N SER A 354 -13.41 2.29 -1.99
CA SER A 354 -12.36 1.27 -1.86
C SER A 354 -11.74 0.86 -3.19
N LEU A 355 -12.53 0.75 -4.26
CA LEU A 355 -11.99 0.50 -5.60
C LEU A 355 -11.11 1.65 -6.08
N LYS A 356 -11.54 2.91 -5.92
CA LYS A 356 -10.75 4.09 -6.27
C LYS A 356 -9.41 4.11 -5.51
N MET A 357 -9.44 3.86 -4.20
CA MET A 357 -8.23 3.82 -3.38
C MET A 357 -7.27 2.69 -3.77
N TYR A 358 -7.82 1.51 -4.05
CA TYR A 358 -7.04 0.38 -4.56
C TYR A 358 -6.38 0.71 -5.91
N LEU A 359 -7.14 1.31 -6.84
CA LEU A 359 -6.62 1.76 -8.14
C LEU A 359 -5.56 2.84 -8.01
N HIS A 360 -5.69 3.80 -7.10
CA HIS A 360 -4.64 4.78 -6.86
C HIS A 360 -3.33 4.13 -6.37
N GLY A 361 -3.40 3.02 -5.63
CA GLY A 361 -2.22 2.22 -5.26
C GLY A 361 -1.56 1.56 -6.46
N ILE A 362 -2.38 0.93 -7.31
CA ILE A 362 -1.91 0.35 -8.58
C ILE A 362 -1.26 1.42 -9.46
N ILE A 363 -1.91 2.57 -9.65
CA ILE A 363 -1.41 3.65 -10.51
C ILE A 363 -0.13 4.26 -9.94
N HIS A 364 -0.01 4.43 -8.63
CA HIS A 364 1.24 4.87 -8.00
C HIS A 364 2.39 3.93 -8.38
N ASN A 365 2.18 2.61 -8.29
CA ASN A 365 3.19 1.63 -8.71
C ASN A 365 3.55 1.72 -10.19
N LEU A 366 2.58 2.00 -11.05
CA LEU A 366 2.84 2.20 -12.48
C LEU A 366 3.78 3.39 -12.72
N TYR A 367 3.61 4.50 -11.99
CA TYR A 367 4.51 5.66 -12.05
C TYR A 367 5.91 5.34 -11.56
N ILE A 368 6.04 4.68 -10.41
CA ILE A 368 7.36 4.30 -9.89
C ILE A 368 8.04 3.36 -10.90
N LYS A 369 7.33 2.36 -11.45
CA LYS A 369 7.86 1.44 -12.48
C LYS A 369 8.32 2.19 -13.73
N ALA A 370 7.55 3.17 -14.21
CA ALA A 370 7.93 4.00 -15.34
C ALA A 370 9.21 4.80 -15.07
N LEU A 371 9.32 5.43 -13.91
CA LEU A 371 10.51 6.19 -13.48
C LEU A 371 11.76 5.31 -13.31
N LYS A 372 11.58 4.04 -12.97
CA LYS A 372 12.68 3.06 -12.93
C LYS A 372 13.22 2.73 -14.31
N LEU A 373 12.37 2.70 -15.33
CA LEU A 373 12.75 2.40 -16.71
C LEU A 373 13.39 3.60 -17.41
N LEU A 374 13.07 4.83 -17.01
CA LEU A 374 13.66 6.01 -17.61
C LEU A 374 15.12 6.20 -17.18
N PRO A 375 16.01 6.76 -18.02
CA PRO A 375 17.27 7.34 -17.54
C PRO A 375 16.97 8.47 -16.54
N THR A 376 17.97 8.99 -15.84
CA THR A 376 17.75 10.14 -14.93
C THR A 376 17.11 11.27 -15.72
N PRO A 377 15.84 11.62 -15.44
CA PRO A 377 15.11 12.54 -16.28
C PRO A 377 15.69 13.94 -16.13
N SER A 378 15.70 14.72 -17.21
CA SER A 378 15.85 16.17 -17.10
C SER A 378 14.65 16.75 -16.35
N GLY A 379 14.78 17.92 -15.73
CA GLY A 379 13.62 18.56 -15.10
C GLY A 379 12.48 18.87 -16.09
N SER A 380 12.77 19.12 -17.37
CA SER A 380 11.75 19.25 -18.43
C SER A 380 10.96 17.95 -18.68
N LEU A 381 11.64 16.79 -18.68
CA LEU A 381 10.97 15.50 -18.79
C LEU A 381 10.20 15.18 -17.50
N MET A 382 10.74 15.49 -16.32
CA MET A 382 10.04 15.31 -15.05
C MET A 382 8.75 16.15 -14.99
N ARG A 383 8.82 17.42 -15.37
CA ARG A 383 7.64 18.29 -15.55
C ARG A 383 6.61 17.63 -16.46
N SER A 384 7.06 17.04 -17.57
CA SER A 384 6.19 16.37 -18.54
C SER A 384 5.54 15.10 -17.98
N ILE A 385 6.27 14.32 -17.18
CA ILE A 385 5.74 13.14 -16.48
C ILE A 385 4.60 13.56 -15.53
N LEU A 386 4.82 14.62 -14.75
CA LEU A 386 3.86 15.09 -13.76
C LEU A 386 2.63 15.78 -14.38
N LYS A 387 2.81 16.57 -15.44
CA LYS A 387 1.73 17.33 -16.09
C LYS A 387 0.92 16.54 -17.12
N ALA A 388 1.56 15.61 -17.84
CA ALA A 388 0.96 14.99 -19.04
C ALA A 388 1.21 13.49 -19.15
N GLY A 389 2.14 12.92 -18.38
CA GLY A 389 2.50 11.50 -18.36
C GLY A 389 1.45 10.59 -17.74
N HIS A 390 0.18 10.71 -18.13
CA HIS A 390 -0.91 9.90 -17.58
C HIS A 390 -0.91 8.47 -18.14
N CYS A 391 -1.46 7.51 -17.40
CA CYS A 391 -1.36 6.09 -17.76
C CYS A 391 -2.46 5.55 -18.71
N TYR A 392 -3.43 6.37 -19.12
CA TYR A 392 -4.42 6.00 -20.13
C TYR A 392 -3.84 6.06 -21.55
N GLY A 393 -4.32 5.20 -22.45
CA GLY A 393 -3.86 5.15 -23.84
C GLY A 393 -4.14 3.81 -24.52
N CYS A 394 -3.50 3.60 -25.66
CA CYS A 394 -3.70 2.42 -26.51
C CYS A 394 -2.69 1.29 -26.26
N MET A 395 -1.86 1.38 -25.21
CA MET A 395 -0.82 0.40 -24.85
C MET A 395 -0.88 0.09 -23.36
N ASP A 396 0.06 -0.71 -22.85
CA ASP A 396 0.11 -0.98 -21.42
C ASP A 396 0.28 0.33 -20.61
N PRO A 397 -0.22 0.39 -19.36
CA PRO A 397 -0.25 1.64 -18.60
C PRO A 397 1.13 2.25 -18.33
N ILE A 398 2.18 1.44 -18.18
CA ILE A 398 3.56 1.94 -17.96
C ILE A 398 4.07 2.62 -19.22
N PHE A 399 3.88 1.97 -20.37
CA PHE A 399 4.23 2.52 -21.66
C PHE A 399 3.46 3.80 -21.97
N ASN A 400 2.18 3.87 -21.58
CA ASN A 400 1.39 5.08 -21.78
C ASN A 400 1.97 6.27 -21.01
N ILE A 401 2.39 6.08 -19.75
CA ILE A 401 3.07 7.13 -18.96
C ILE A 401 4.28 7.65 -19.73
N ILE A 402 5.14 6.74 -20.19
CA ILE A 402 6.41 7.08 -20.86
C ILE A 402 6.16 7.82 -22.18
N VAL A 403 5.31 7.30 -23.06
CA VAL A 403 5.06 7.93 -24.37
C VAL A 403 4.34 9.26 -24.24
N ASN A 404 3.36 9.37 -23.33
CA ASN A 404 2.69 10.64 -23.09
C ASN A 404 3.68 11.70 -22.58
N SER A 405 4.60 11.30 -21.70
CA SER A 405 5.65 12.18 -21.17
C SER A 405 6.62 12.64 -22.25
N ILE A 406 7.14 11.72 -23.07
CA ILE A 406 8.10 12.05 -24.14
C ILE A 406 7.43 12.91 -25.21
N TRP A 407 6.22 12.55 -25.65
CA TRP A 407 5.49 13.35 -26.62
C TRP A 407 5.23 14.76 -26.08
N TYR A 408 4.78 14.89 -24.84
CA TYR A 408 4.52 16.20 -24.26
C TYR A 408 5.80 17.03 -24.19
N ASN A 409 6.89 16.46 -23.69
CA ASN A 409 8.18 17.15 -23.57
C ASN A 409 8.74 17.65 -24.93
N THR A 410 8.52 16.90 -26.01
CA THR A 410 9.22 17.11 -27.29
C THR A 410 8.37 17.77 -28.36
N CYS A 411 7.06 17.52 -28.34
CA CYS A 411 6.11 17.91 -29.39
C CYS A 411 4.90 18.63 -28.82
N GLY A 412 4.43 18.19 -27.64
CA GLY A 412 3.21 18.65 -26.99
C GLY A 412 3.37 19.91 -26.15
N CYS A 413 4.59 20.36 -25.84
CA CYS A 413 4.85 21.66 -25.23
C CYS A 413 6.00 22.35 -25.97
N ASN A 414 5.78 23.57 -26.46
CA ASN A 414 6.83 24.38 -27.12
C ASN A 414 7.61 25.14 -26.05
N LEU A 415 8.24 24.43 -25.11
CA LEU A 415 9.04 25.07 -24.07
C LEU A 415 10.22 25.81 -24.72
N PRO A 416 10.42 27.12 -24.47
CA PRO A 416 11.58 27.84 -24.99
C PRO A 416 12.88 27.18 -24.56
N VAL A 417 13.87 27.13 -25.46
CA VAL A 417 15.16 26.47 -25.19
C VAL A 417 15.91 27.09 -24.00
N SER A 418 15.72 28.40 -23.74
CA SER A 418 16.26 29.06 -22.54
C SER A 418 15.62 28.52 -21.27
N GLU A 419 14.29 28.51 -21.18
CA GLU A 419 13.56 28.01 -20.01
C GLU A 419 13.81 26.51 -19.78
N GLY A 420 13.90 25.73 -20.86
CA GLY A 420 14.25 24.32 -20.79
C GLY A 420 15.65 24.06 -20.24
N ARG A 421 16.62 24.97 -20.50
CA ARG A 421 17.96 24.90 -19.92
C ARG A 421 17.97 25.25 -18.44
N ASP A 422 17.19 26.25 -18.04
CA ASP A 422 17.10 26.66 -16.63
C ASP A 422 16.43 25.59 -15.76
N MET A 423 15.57 24.74 -16.35
CA MET A 423 14.88 23.66 -15.64
C MET A 423 15.66 22.34 -15.55
N VAL A 424 16.88 22.23 -16.10
CA VAL A 424 17.60 20.94 -16.18
C VAL A 424 17.83 20.32 -14.80
N GLU A 425 18.12 21.14 -13.80
CA GLU A 425 18.50 20.71 -12.44
C GLU A 425 17.29 20.31 -11.57
N TYR A 426 16.07 20.67 -11.98
CA TYR A 426 14.85 20.40 -11.22
C TYR A 426 14.27 19.02 -11.54
N ASN A 427 15.05 17.96 -11.40
CA ASN A 427 14.62 16.59 -11.69
C ASN A 427 13.99 15.87 -10.49
N ASP A 428 14.21 16.38 -9.28
CA ASP A 428 13.68 15.83 -8.03
C ASP A 428 12.20 16.22 -7.81
N VAL A 429 11.42 15.35 -7.17
CA VAL A 429 10.03 15.58 -6.78
C VAL A 429 9.96 15.59 -5.27
N LEU A 430 10.05 16.77 -4.66
CA LEU A 430 10.05 16.90 -3.20
C LEU A 430 8.64 16.71 -2.63
N ASP A 431 7.63 17.39 -3.19
CA ASP A 431 6.24 17.28 -2.73
C ASP A 431 5.53 16.02 -3.29
N PRO A 432 5.18 15.03 -2.46
CA PRO A 432 4.50 13.81 -2.90
C PRO A 432 3.11 14.07 -3.52
N LEU A 433 2.51 15.24 -3.30
CA LEU A 433 1.23 15.62 -3.93
C LEU A 433 1.31 15.69 -5.46
N CYS A 434 2.49 15.96 -6.02
CA CYS A 434 2.69 16.02 -7.46
C CYS A 434 2.41 14.66 -8.13
N LEU A 435 2.95 13.58 -7.55
CA LEU A 435 2.67 12.22 -8.02
C LEU A 435 1.23 11.82 -7.73
N LEU A 436 0.64 12.23 -6.60
CA LEU A 436 -0.77 11.96 -6.32
C LEU A 436 -1.69 12.61 -7.36
N ARG A 437 -1.42 13.86 -7.75
CA ARG A 437 -2.15 14.53 -8.83
C ARG A 437 -2.09 13.72 -10.11
N ALA A 438 -0.89 13.30 -10.52
CA ALA A 438 -0.72 12.49 -11.72
C ALA A 438 -1.55 11.17 -11.67
N GLN A 439 -1.67 10.55 -10.49
CA GLN A 439 -2.50 9.35 -10.26
C GLN A 439 -4.00 9.64 -10.35
N VAL A 440 -4.48 10.72 -9.73
CA VAL A 440 -5.90 11.12 -9.77
C VAL A 440 -6.34 11.44 -11.19
N HIS A 441 -5.54 12.21 -11.92
CA HIS A 441 -5.82 12.56 -13.31
C HIS A 441 -5.74 11.35 -14.25
N SER A 442 -4.79 10.44 -13.99
CA SER A 442 -4.73 9.15 -14.69
C SER A 442 -5.99 8.31 -14.49
N LEU A 443 -6.52 8.22 -13.26
CA LEU A 443 -7.76 7.50 -12.99
C LEU A 443 -8.96 8.16 -13.69
N LYS A 444 -9.08 9.50 -13.65
CA LYS A 444 -10.12 10.26 -14.37
C LYS A 444 -10.11 9.91 -15.87
N GLY A 445 -8.93 9.93 -16.51
CA GLY A 445 -8.79 9.58 -17.93
C GLY A 445 -9.05 8.11 -18.24
N LEU A 446 -8.62 7.18 -17.37
CA LEU A 446 -8.89 5.74 -17.51
C LEU A 446 -10.38 5.42 -17.39
N MET A 447 -11.09 6.08 -16.46
CA MET A 447 -12.55 5.90 -16.30
C MET A 447 -13.29 6.33 -17.57
N GLU A 448 -12.90 7.46 -18.16
CA GLU A 448 -13.46 7.91 -19.44
C GLU A 448 -13.10 6.94 -20.58
N LEU A 449 -11.84 6.48 -20.64
CA LEU A 449 -11.40 5.51 -21.64
C LEU A 449 -12.16 4.18 -21.55
N ALA A 450 -12.46 3.72 -20.34
CA ALA A 450 -13.23 2.50 -20.09
C ALA A 450 -14.64 2.57 -20.69
N ALA A 451 -15.27 3.74 -20.73
CA ALA A 451 -16.57 3.92 -21.37
C ALA A 451 -16.57 3.57 -22.87
N PHE A 452 -15.41 3.67 -23.54
CA PHE A 452 -15.24 3.29 -24.94
C PHE A 452 -14.96 1.78 -25.15
N ALA A 453 -14.62 1.03 -24.09
CA ALA A 453 -14.50 -0.43 -24.17
C ALA A 453 -15.88 -1.12 -24.25
N GLY A 454 -16.96 -0.43 -23.87
CA GLY A 454 -18.33 -0.93 -23.99
C GLY A 454 -19.36 -0.05 -23.26
N PRO A 455 -20.61 0.03 -23.74
CA PRO A 455 -21.64 0.91 -23.18
C PRO A 455 -21.90 0.71 -21.67
N GLN A 456 -21.74 -0.51 -21.18
CA GLN A 456 -21.92 -0.86 -19.77
C GLN A 456 -20.90 -0.18 -18.84
N PHE A 457 -19.73 0.21 -19.36
CA PHE A 457 -18.66 0.82 -18.60
C PHE A 457 -18.79 2.35 -18.53
N SER A 458 -19.80 2.95 -19.16
CA SER A 458 -20.18 4.36 -18.93
C SER A 458 -20.67 4.61 -17.49
N VAL A 459 -21.07 3.55 -16.78
CA VAL A 459 -21.43 3.61 -15.37
C VAL A 459 -20.15 3.57 -14.52
N PRO A 460 -19.90 4.57 -13.64
CA PRO A 460 -18.66 4.66 -12.86
C PRO A 460 -18.30 3.39 -12.09
N ALA A 461 -19.29 2.73 -11.47
CA ALA A 461 -19.06 1.47 -10.75
C ALA A 461 -18.51 0.37 -11.66
N ARG A 462 -19.03 0.24 -12.89
CA ARG A 462 -18.58 -0.76 -13.86
C ARG A 462 -17.20 -0.44 -14.44
N ALA A 463 -16.92 0.84 -14.68
CA ALA A 463 -15.58 1.27 -15.07
C ALA A 463 -14.53 0.93 -14.01
N LEU A 464 -14.81 1.22 -12.73
CA LEU A 464 -13.89 0.92 -11.62
C LEU A 464 -13.67 -0.60 -11.47
N GLU A 465 -14.74 -1.40 -11.53
CA GLU A 465 -14.64 -2.86 -11.48
C GLU A 465 -13.77 -3.41 -12.63
N LEU A 466 -13.97 -2.90 -13.86
CA LEU A 466 -13.15 -3.26 -15.01
C LEU A 466 -11.68 -2.94 -14.75
N LEU A 467 -11.38 -1.71 -14.37
CA LEU A 467 -10.01 -1.24 -14.14
C LEU A 467 -9.32 -2.04 -13.01
N CYS A 468 -10.03 -2.41 -11.95
CA CYS A 468 -9.48 -3.26 -10.89
C CYS A 468 -9.14 -4.65 -11.43
N SER A 469 -10.07 -5.27 -12.18
CA SER A 469 -9.89 -6.60 -12.74
C SER A 469 -8.75 -6.69 -13.76
N THR A 470 -8.47 -5.60 -14.48
CA THR A 470 -7.42 -5.55 -15.50
C THR A 470 -6.13 -4.87 -15.04
N LYS A 471 -6.04 -4.49 -13.76
CA LYS A 471 -4.92 -3.69 -13.22
C LYS A 471 -4.60 -2.46 -14.08
N CYS A 472 -5.65 -1.75 -14.50
CA CYS A 472 -5.65 -0.59 -15.40
C CYS A 472 -5.29 -0.86 -16.87
N ASP A 473 -4.96 -2.09 -17.28
CA ASP A 473 -4.65 -2.42 -18.67
C ASP A 473 -5.92 -2.78 -19.45
N ILE A 474 -6.46 -1.82 -20.18
CA ILE A 474 -7.65 -2.00 -21.02
C ILE A 474 -7.35 -1.87 -22.52
N ALA A 475 -6.07 -1.82 -22.91
CA ALA A 475 -5.67 -1.51 -24.28
C ALA A 475 -6.20 -2.51 -25.32
N SER A 476 -6.27 -3.79 -24.95
CA SER A 476 -6.80 -4.86 -25.81
C SER A 476 -8.32 -4.83 -25.98
N MET A 477 -9.03 -4.09 -25.13
CA MET A 477 -10.49 -3.99 -25.12
C MET A 477 -11.00 -2.78 -25.92
N LEU A 478 -10.10 -1.92 -26.39
CA LEU A 478 -10.44 -0.73 -27.16
C LEU A 478 -10.70 -1.08 -28.63
N PRO A 479 -11.63 -0.37 -29.31
CA PRO A 479 -11.90 -0.60 -30.72
C PRO A 479 -10.65 -0.33 -31.57
N SER A 480 -10.38 -1.22 -32.53
CA SER A 480 -9.22 -1.15 -33.42
C SER A 480 -9.27 0.01 -34.41
N SER A 481 -10.46 0.59 -34.63
CA SER A 481 -10.69 1.73 -35.51
C SER A 481 -11.72 2.69 -34.89
N THR A 482 -11.43 3.99 -34.91
CA THR A 482 -12.35 5.04 -34.46
C THR A 482 -13.32 5.53 -35.56
N GLU A 483 -13.29 4.94 -36.75
CA GLU A 483 -14.07 5.38 -37.92
C GLU A 483 -15.59 5.36 -37.72
N SER A 484 -16.11 4.63 -36.72
CA SER A 484 -17.53 4.56 -36.38
C SER A 484 -17.95 5.41 -35.18
N SER A 485 -17.01 6.07 -34.48
CA SER A 485 -17.29 6.89 -33.30
C SER A 485 -17.21 8.38 -33.66
N GLU A 486 -18.25 9.14 -33.33
CA GLU A 486 -18.24 10.61 -33.47
C GLU A 486 -17.11 11.28 -32.65
N LYS A 487 -16.58 10.59 -31.63
CA LYS A 487 -15.56 11.12 -30.71
C LYS A 487 -14.31 10.25 -30.69
N ASN A 488 -13.14 10.89 -30.66
CA ASN A 488 -11.86 10.23 -30.43
C ASN A 488 -11.74 9.85 -28.94
N PRO A 489 -11.63 8.56 -28.58
CA PRO A 489 -11.61 8.11 -27.19
C PRO A 489 -10.45 8.72 -26.40
N PHE A 490 -9.27 8.82 -27.02
CA PHE A 490 -8.08 9.36 -26.36
C PHE A 490 -8.17 10.87 -26.13
N HIS A 491 -8.88 11.59 -27.02
CA HIS A 491 -9.17 13.01 -26.82
C HIS A 491 -10.08 13.22 -25.60
N GLU A 492 -11.19 12.48 -25.53
CA GLU A 492 -12.14 12.58 -24.40
C GLU A 492 -11.49 12.16 -23.09
N SER A 493 -10.72 11.07 -23.08
CA SER A 493 -9.94 10.65 -21.90
C SER A 493 -8.93 11.72 -21.47
N ALA A 494 -8.25 12.35 -22.42
CA ALA A 494 -7.32 13.42 -22.10
C ALA A 494 -8.02 14.66 -21.53
N LYS A 495 -9.19 14.99 -22.06
CA LYS A 495 -10.04 16.07 -21.56
C LYS A 495 -10.56 15.78 -20.15
N ALA A 496 -11.06 14.56 -19.90
CA ALA A 496 -11.51 14.13 -18.58
C ALA A 496 -10.37 14.13 -17.55
N ALA A 497 -9.16 13.78 -17.99
CA ALA A 497 -7.95 13.87 -17.20
C ALA A 497 -7.40 15.30 -17.05
N GLY A 498 -8.07 16.35 -17.55
CA GLY A 498 -7.58 17.73 -17.44
C GLY A 498 -6.23 17.97 -18.13
N HIS A 499 -5.90 17.18 -19.16
CA HIS A 499 -4.65 17.30 -19.90
C HIS A 499 -4.61 18.65 -20.66
N THR A 500 -3.47 19.33 -20.67
CA THR A 500 -3.32 20.69 -21.25
C THR A 500 -3.52 20.75 -22.77
N ARG A 501 -3.16 19.68 -23.49
CA ARG A 501 -3.37 19.52 -24.94
C ARG A 501 -4.13 18.24 -25.33
N PRO A 502 -5.43 18.14 -24.99
CA PRO A 502 -6.15 16.87 -25.13
C PRO A 502 -6.38 16.50 -26.60
N LEU A 503 -6.53 17.47 -27.50
CA LEU A 503 -6.66 17.23 -28.95
C LEU A 503 -5.40 16.61 -29.53
N GLY A 504 -4.23 17.23 -29.31
CA GLY A 504 -2.98 16.73 -29.86
C GLY A 504 -2.60 15.35 -29.32
N LEU A 505 -2.91 15.06 -28.05
CA LEU A 505 -2.70 13.72 -27.52
C LEU A 505 -3.62 12.70 -28.20
N GLY A 506 -4.87 13.07 -28.46
CA GLY A 506 -5.83 12.24 -29.19
C GLY A 506 -5.39 11.91 -30.61
N GLU A 507 -4.87 12.91 -31.34
CA GLU A 507 -4.33 12.77 -32.69
C GLU A 507 -3.11 11.82 -32.72
N LEU A 508 -2.15 12.01 -31.81
CA LEU A 508 -0.98 11.12 -31.69
C LEU A 508 -1.41 9.67 -31.52
N ARG A 509 -2.35 9.42 -30.59
CA ARG A 509 -2.80 8.07 -30.27
C ARG A 509 -3.54 7.41 -31.44
N GLN A 510 -4.35 8.18 -32.16
CA GLN A 510 -5.00 7.70 -33.37
C GLN A 510 -3.97 7.32 -34.45
N GLN A 511 -2.91 8.12 -34.63
CA GLN A 511 -1.82 7.79 -35.56
C GLN A 511 -1.06 6.53 -35.15
N LEU A 512 -0.77 6.36 -33.84
CA LEU A 512 -0.11 5.15 -33.33
C LEU A 512 -0.94 3.88 -33.55
N LEU A 513 -2.27 3.98 -33.55
CA LEU A 513 -3.14 2.86 -33.92
C LEU A 513 -3.05 2.51 -35.42
N LEU A 514 -2.91 3.52 -36.27
CA LEU A 514 -2.76 3.35 -37.73
C LEU A 514 -1.36 2.90 -38.16
N MET A 515 -0.37 2.95 -37.25
CA MET A 515 1.03 2.60 -37.52
C MET A 515 1.52 1.44 -36.62
N PRO A 516 1.09 0.20 -36.88
CA PRO A 516 1.40 -0.95 -36.03
C PRO A 516 2.90 -1.23 -35.94
N ASP A 517 3.67 -1.04 -37.02
CA ASP A 517 5.13 -1.26 -37.02
C ASP A 517 5.85 -0.28 -36.08
N THR A 518 5.47 1.00 -36.11
CA THR A 518 6.04 2.02 -35.23
C THR A 518 5.66 1.76 -33.78
N ARG A 519 4.42 1.36 -33.53
CA ARG A 519 3.96 0.94 -32.20
C ARG A 519 4.79 -0.25 -31.69
N SER A 520 4.99 -1.27 -32.50
CA SER A 520 5.81 -2.44 -32.18
C SER A 520 7.28 -2.07 -31.92
N LYS A 521 7.84 -1.13 -32.70
CA LYS A 521 9.20 -0.61 -32.48
C LYS A 521 9.32 0.15 -31.15
N LEU A 522 8.32 0.92 -30.75
CA LEU A 522 8.38 1.57 -29.45
C LEU A 522 8.26 0.54 -28.31
N LEU A 523 7.41 -0.48 -28.46
CA LEU A 523 7.26 -1.57 -27.50
C LEU A 523 8.56 -2.40 -27.35
N SER A 524 9.33 -2.56 -28.43
CA SER A 524 10.60 -3.30 -28.37
C SER A 524 11.64 -2.61 -27.48
N PHE A 525 11.68 -1.28 -27.45
CA PHE A 525 12.60 -0.55 -26.56
C PHE A 525 12.33 -0.82 -25.08
N ILE A 526 11.06 -0.94 -24.69
CA ILE A 526 10.68 -1.26 -23.31
C ILE A 526 10.94 -2.72 -22.98
N THR A 527 10.60 -3.62 -23.91
CA THR A 527 10.85 -5.06 -23.73
C THR A 527 12.35 -5.32 -23.57
N GLU A 528 13.18 -4.65 -24.37
CA GLU A 528 14.63 -4.68 -24.24
C GLU A 528 15.08 -4.19 -22.86
N ALA A 529 14.68 -2.97 -22.45
CA ALA A 529 15.04 -2.41 -21.15
C ALA A 529 14.61 -3.30 -19.96
N GLN A 530 13.42 -3.92 -20.03
CA GLN A 530 12.94 -4.83 -18.99
C GLN A 530 13.72 -6.14 -18.94
N THR A 531 14.09 -6.71 -20.10
CA THR A 531 14.81 -7.99 -20.17
C THR A 531 16.30 -7.85 -19.88
N SER A 532 16.92 -6.75 -20.29
CA SER A 532 18.32 -6.43 -20.01
C SER A 532 18.52 -5.84 -18.61
N GLY A 533 17.45 -5.37 -17.97
CA GLY A 533 17.52 -4.65 -16.71
C GLY A 533 18.18 -3.27 -16.82
N THR A 534 18.18 -2.67 -18.02
CA THR A 534 18.76 -1.35 -18.30
C THR A 534 17.70 -0.25 -18.37
N VAL A 535 18.14 1.01 -18.39
CA VAL A 535 17.27 2.16 -18.66
C VAL A 535 16.94 2.30 -20.15
N LEU A 536 15.88 3.04 -20.46
CA LEU A 536 15.38 3.31 -21.80
C LEU A 536 16.25 4.28 -22.58
N ARG A 537 16.34 4.05 -23.89
CA ARG A 537 16.95 4.96 -24.86
C ARG A 537 15.94 6.04 -25.27
N VAL A 538 15.73 7.02 -24.39
CA VAL A 538 14.72 8.08 -24.54
C VAL A 538 14.91 8.88 -25.83
N ASP A 539 16.14 9.09 -26.28
CA ASP A 539 16.43 9.81 -27.53
C ASP A 539 15.88 9.08 -28.77
N ASP A 540 16.00 7.75 -28.82
CA ASP A 540 15.51 6.95 -29.94
C ASP A 540 13.97 6.92 -29.98
N MET A 541 13.34 6.87 -28.79
CA MET A 541 11.89 7.02 -28.66
C MET A 541 11.43 8.41 -29.07
N THR A 542 12.16 9.45 -28.67
CA THR A 542 11.90 10.85 -29.02
C THR A 542 11.91 11.04 -30.53
N GLN A 543 12.96 10.57 -31.21
CA GLN A 543 13.04 10.64 -32.68
C GLN A 543 11.85 9.94 -33.34
N SER A 544 11.49 8.76 -32.85
CA SER A 544 10.36 7.99 -33.40
C SER A 544 9.02 8.73 -33.23
N ILE A 545 8.78 9.33 -32.06
CA ILE A 545 7.56 10.10 -31.77
C ILE A 545 7.52 11.41 -32.58
N SER A 546 8.63 12.13 -32.67
CA SER A 546 8.72 13.38 -33.45
C SER A 546 8.48 13.15 -34.94
N LEU A 547 8.96 12.03 -35.50
CA LEU A 547 8.68 11.67 -36.90
C LEU A 547 7.20 11.44 -37.18
N ILE A 548 6.46 10.86 -36.22
CA ILE A 548 5.01 10.67 -36.33
C ILE A 548 4.30 12.02 -36.28
N TRP A 549 4.66 12.86 -35.31
CA TRP A 549 4.00 14.14 -35.07
C TRP A 549 4.20 15.14 -36.21
N ASN A 550 5.43 15.26 -36.72
CA ASN A 550 5.79 16.25 -37.75
C ASN A 550 5.09 16.01 -39.09
N ARG A 551 4.54 14.81 -39.35
CA ARG A 551 3.81 14.52 -40.59
C ARG A 551 2.42 15.16 -40.67
N ASN A 552 1.83 15.55 -39.54
CA ASN A 552 0.39 15.85 -39.46
C ASN A 552 0.07 17.16 -38.72
N ARG A 553 0.95 18.17 -38.79
CA ARG A 553 0.81 19.41 -38.02
C ARG A 553 -0.48 20.18 -38.39
N SER A 554 -1.51 20.09 -37.55
CA SER A 554 -2.59 21.07 -37.46
C SER A 554 -2.06 22.28 -36.66
N GLY A 555 -2.16 23.48 -37.25
CA GLY A 555 -1.49 24.69 -36.75
C GLY A 555 -1.90 25.05 -35.31
N ALA A 556 -0.92 25.17 -34.42
CA ALA A 556 -1.13 25.72 -33.08
C ALA A 556 -1.01 27.25 -33.13
N GLN A 557 -2.03 27.96 -32.65
CA GLN A 557 -1.94 29.39 -32.38
C GLN A 557 -1.00 29.64 -31.20
N THR A 558 -0.05 30.55 -31.38
CA THR A 558 0.72 31.14 -30.29
C THR A 558 -0.19 32.10 -29.53
N VAL A 559 -0.55 31.74 -28.30
CA VAL A 559 -1.16 32.67 -27.34
C VAL A 559 -0.06 33.62 -26.87
N GLU A 560 -0.35 34.91 -26.86
CA GLU A 560 0.57 35.92 -26.34
C GLU A 560 0.70 35.74 -24.82
N ALA A 561 1.92 35.53 -24.34
CA ALA A 561 2.15 35.22 -22.93
C ALA A 561 1.87 36.44 -22.06
N PRO A 562 1.09 36.31 -20.96
CA PRO A 562 0.82 37.43 -20.07
C PRO A 562 2.12 37.90 -19.39
N GLU A 563 2.36 39.21 -19.38
CA GLU A 563 3.46 39.78 -18.59
C GLU A 563 3.17 39.64 -17.10
N LEU A 564 4.12 39.05 -16.37
CA LEU A 564 4.03 38.94 -14.91
C LEU A 564 4.34 40.28 -14.24
N CYS A 565 3.56 40.62 -13.22
CA CYS A 565 3.86 41.74 -12.35
C CYS A 565 5.12 41.46 -11.51
N ALA A 566 5.78 42.52 -11.04
CA ALA A 566 7.01 42.37 -10.26
C ALA A 566 6.82 41.55 -8.96
N GLY A 567 5.61 41.51 -8.41
CA GLY A 567 5.27 40.64 -7.26
C GLY A 567 5.27 39.17 -7.63
N ALA A 568 4.59 38.81 -8.72
CA ALA A 568 4.53 37.45 -9.24
C ALA A 568 5.90 36.91 -9.67
N LEU A 569 6.71 37.73 -10.36
CA LEU A 569 8.09 37.36 -10.70
C LEU A 569 8.92 37.03 -9.47
N ARG A 570 8.84 37.87 -8.42
CA ARG A 570 9.55 37.61 -7.16
C ARG A 570 9.06 36.33 -6.49
N ALA A 571 7.76 36.05 -6.52
CA ALA A 571 7.21 34.83 -5.93
C ALA A 571 7.76 33.57 -6.62
N VAL A 572 7.77 33.53 -7.96
CA VAL A 572 8.35 32.41 -8.72
C VAL A 572 9.85 32.27 -8.46
N SER A 573 10.59 33.39 -8.43
CA SER A 573 12.03 33.36 -8.13
C SER A 573 12.33 32.88 -6.72
N ASN A 574 11.57 33.33 -5.72
CA ASN A 574 11.73 32.90 -4.34
C ASN A 574 11.43 31.41 -4.20
N GLU A 575 10.34 30.91 -4.79
CA GLU A 575 9.99 29.48 -4.72
C GLU A 575 11.08 28.60 -5.35
N ARG A 576 11.67 29.03 -6.48
CA ARG A 576 12.80 28.31 -7.10
C ARG A 576 14.05 28.31 -6.22
N SER A 577 14.32 29.42 -5.53
CA SER A 577 15.43 29.52 -4.59
C SER A 577 15.22 28.60 -3.40
N ASP A 578 14.05 28.68 -2.77
CA ASP A 578 13.68 27.87 -1.60
C ASP A 578 13.72 26.37 -1.95
N TYR A 579 13.21 26.00 -3.13
CA TYR A 579 13.28 24.64 -3.65
C TYR A 579 14.73 24.14 -3.80
N GLU A 580 15.62 24.94 -4.40
CA GLU A 580 17.00 24.50 -4.62
C GLU A 580 17.79 24.41 -3.31
N ASP A 581 17.56 25.32 -2.37
CA ASP A 581 18.14 25.28 -1.03
C ASP A 581 17.72 23.99 -0.29
N GLU A 582 16.42 23.67 -0.30
CA GLU A 582 15.89 22.45 0.32
C GLU A 582 16.42 21.19 -0.38
N ARG A 583 16.33 21.16 -1.71
CA ARG A 583 16.81 20.05 -2.54
C ARG A 583 18.28 19.75 -2.28
N SER A 584 19.14 20.77 -2.29
CA SER A 584 20.58 20.62 -2.09
C SER A 584 20.89 20.01 -0.72
N CYS A 585 20.20 20.48 0.33
CA CYS A 585 20.35 19.95 1.69
C CYS A 585 19.96 18.47 1.77
N LEU A 586 18.79 18.12 1.22
CA LEU A 586 18.28 16.75 1.22
C LEU A 586 19.17 15.81 0.42
N ARG A 587 19.58 16.21 -0.79
CA ARG A 587 20.47 15.40 -1.63
C ARG A 587 21.79 15.10 -0.93
N SER A 588 22.43 16.11 -0.34
CA SER A 588 23.69 15.94 0.40
C SER A 588 23.55 14.91 1.52
N LYS A 589 22.46 14.99 2.29
CA LYS A 589 22.19 14.04 3.37
C LYS A 589 21.90 12.62 2.88
N ILE A 590 21.13 12.47 1.80
CA ILE A 590 20.82 11.15 1.20
C ILE A 590 22.07 10.50 0.63
N GLU A 591 22.93 11.27 -0.05
CA GLU A 591 24.21 10.78 -0.58
C GLU A 591 25.14 10.30 0.54
N GLN A 592 25.15 10.99 1.70
CA GLN A 592 25.85 10.52 2.89
C GLN A 592 25.31 9.16 3.37
N LEU A 593 23.99 9.03 3.53
CA LEU A 593 23.36 7.79 4.00
C LEU A 593 23.56 6.62 3.02
N LEU A 594 23.52 6.90 1.71
CA LEU A 594 23.81 5.91 0.67
C LEU A 594 25.25 5.39 0.75
N LYS A 595 26.20 6.28 1.02
CA LYS A 595 27.61 5.91 1.20
C LYS A 595 27.80 5.06 2.45
N GLU A 596 27.13 5.41 3.54
CA GLU A 596 27.14 4.62 4.78
C GLU A 596 26.55 3.23 4.56
N TYR A 597 25.38 3.15 3.92
CA TYR A 597 24.74 1.88 3.54
C TYR A 597 25.67 1.01 2.68
N THR A 598 26.30 1.60 1.67
CA THR A 598 27.25 0.90 0.79
C THR A 598 28.43 0.33 1.57
N THR A 599 28.99 1.12 2.50
CA THR A 599 30.14 0.71 3.32
C THR A 599 29.78 -0.47 4.23
N GLN A 600 28.55 -0.49 4.76
CA GLN A 600 28.06 -1.55 5.65
C GLN A 600 27.74 -2.87 4.92
N GLN A 601 27.37 -2.83 3.64
CA GLN A 601 26.95 -4.02 2.89
C GLN A 601 28.10 -4.93 2.43
N PHE A 602 29.38 -4.59 2.69
CA PHE A 602 30.58 -5.35 2.27
C PHE A 602 30.71 -5.63 0.76
N LEU A 603 29.80 -5.11 -0.07
CA LEU A 603 29.61 -5.48 -1.49
C LEU A 603 30.45 -4.65 -2.49
N GLY A 604 31.25 -3.68 -2.02
CA GLY A 604 32.06 -2.81 -2.88
C GLY A 604 31.27 -2.04 -3.95
N SER A 605 29.94 -2.01 -3.84
CA SER A 605 29.01 -1.54 -4.86
C SER A 605 28.60 -0.10 -4.56
N GLU A 606 29.20 0.88 -5.23
CA GLU A 606 28.84 2.29 -5.05
C GLU A 606 27.47 2.58 -5.66
N TYR A 607 26.60 3.24 -4.88
CA TYR A 607 25.29 3.69 -5.33
C TYR A 607 25.32 5.20 -5.56
N LYS A 608 24.87 5.60 -6.73
CA LYS A 608 24.69 7.01 -7.10
C LYS A 608 23.22 7.40 -7.03
N LEU A 609 22.93 8.50 -6.34
CA LEU A 609 21.58 9.07 -6.25
C LEU A 609 21.13 9.58 -7.63
N ASP A 610 19.98 9.07 -8.11
CA ASP A 610 19.37 9.50 -9.37
C ASP A 610 18.37 10.64 -9.15
N THR A 611 17.32 10.37 -8.37
CA THR A 611 16.14 11.24 -8.26
C THR A 611 15.40 11.00 -6.95
N ILE A 612 15.02 12.06 -6.25
CA ILE A 612 14.12 12.06 -5.09
C ILE A 612 12.68 12.03 -5.62
N LEU A 613 11.86 11.12 -5.10
CA LEU A 613 10.48 10.85 -5.55
C LEU A 613 9.42 11.24 -4.52
N GLY A 614 9.83 11.82 -3.40
CA GLY A 614 8.93 12.38 -2.40
C GLY A 614 9.62 12.53 -1.06
N VAL A 615 9.27 13.59 -0.35
CA VAL A 615 9.74 13.93 0.98
C VAL A 615 8.53 14.18 1.88
N GLU A 616 8.51 13.52 3.03
CA GLU A 616 7.53 13.78 4.07
C GLU A 616 8.22 14.20 5.37
N GLU A 617 7.84 15.38 5.85
CA GLU A 617 8.28 15.91 7.14
C GLU A 617 7.33 15.47 8.26
N ARG A 618 7.91 14.96 9.34
CA ARG A 618 7.20 14.51 10.54
C ARG A 618 7.72 15.24 11.77
N HIS A 619 6.84 15.97 12.43
CA HIS A 619 7.17 16.57 13.73
C HIS A 619 7.02 15.51 14.83
N LYS A 620 8.12 15.15 15.49
CA LYS A 620 8.12 14.28 16.67
C LYS A 620 8.34 15.12 17.94
N GLY A 621 7.58 14.81 18.99
CA GLY A 621 7.72 15.43 20.32
C GLY A 621 6.85 16.66 20.55
N TYR A 622 6.75 17.09 21.82
CA TYR A 622 6.07 18.33 22.21
C TYR A 622 7.09 19.47 22.35
N TYR A 623 6.70 20.68 21.96
CA TYR A 623 7.52 21.90 22.15
C TYR A 623 7.95 22.04 23.64
N PRO A 624 9.18 22.52 23.93
CA PRO A 624 10.17 23.13 23.02
C PRO A 624 11.23 22.16 22.45
N GLY A 625 11.08 20.85 22.64
CA GLY A 625 12.05 19.81 22.24
C GLY A 625 11.60 18.95 21.06
N GLY A 626 10.63 19.42 20.27
CA GLY A 626 10.20 18.72 19.07
C GLY A 626 11.23 18.84 17.95
N TYR A 627 11.38 17.79 17.15
CA TYR A 627 12.29 17.74 16.01
C TYR A 627 11.57 17.27 14.74
N ILE A 628 12.16 17.56 13.58
CA ILE A 628 11.62 17.18 12.27
C ILE A 628 12.38 15.96 11.77
N ARG A 629 11.64 14.90 11.51
CA ARG A 629 12.15 13.70 10.86
C ARG A 629 11.68 13.67 9.41
N TYR A 630 12.62 13.45 8.51
CA TYR A 630 12.39 13.36 7.07
C TYR A 630 12.26 11.89 6.67
N HIS A 631 11.21 11.61 5.91
CA HIS A 631 10.95 10.30 5.33
C HIS A 631 10.98 10.47 3.81
N VAL A 632 11.91 9.80 3.15
CA VAL A 632 12.23 10.11 1.75
C VAL A 632 12.22 8.85 0.90
N ASN A 633 11.56 8.94 -0.25
CA ASN A 633 11.75 7.99 -1.34
C ASN A 633 12.66 8.57 -2.39
N PHE A 634 13.59 7.76 -2.86
CA PHE A 634 14.50 8.15 -3.93
C PHE A 634 14.95 6.92 -4.70
N THR A 635 15.44 7.14 -5.91
CA THR A 635 16.05 6.10 -6.71
C THR A 635 17.56 6.27 -6.76
N ALA A 636 18.28 5.16 -6.70
CA ALA A 636 19.72 5.12 -6.87
C ALA A 636 20.11 3.98 -7.82
N THR A 637 21.16 4.23 -8.60
CA THR A 637 21.74 3.26 -9.53
C THR A 637 23.08 2.81 -8.97
N CYS A 638 23.35 1.52 -9.04
CA CYS A 638 24.62 0.96 -8.62
C CYS A 638 25.62 1.05 -9.78
N ASP A 639 26.86 1.46 -9.51
CA ASP A 639 27.90 1.56 -10.55
C ASP A 639 28.20 0.21 -11.23
N LEU A 640 27.90 -0.90 -10.55
CA LEU A 640 28.04 -2.27 -11.08
C LEU A 640 26.76 -2.83 -11.70
N ARG A 641 25.58 -2.25 -11.40
CA ARG A 641 24.30 -2.69 -11.92
C ARG A 641 23.62 -1.54 -12.64
N LEU A 642 23.41 -1.68 -13.95
CA LEU A 642 22.64 -0.73 -14.78
C LEU A 642 21.15 -0.62 -14.38
N GLN A 643 20.76 -1.24 -13.25
CA GLN A 643 19.40 -1.28 -12.75
C GLN A 643 19.21 -0.28 -11.62
N ARG A 644 18.26 0.62 -11.83
CA ARG A 644 17.78 1.56 -10.82
C ARG A 644 16.99 0.85 -9.71
N THR A 645 17.28 1.22 -8.47
CA THR A 645 16.66 0.66 -7.26
C THR A 645 15.94 1.77 -6.49
N LEU A 646 14.73 1.47 -5.98
CA LEU A 646 13.99 2.38 -5.11
C LEU A 646 14.50 2.20 -3.68
N PHE A 647 14.73 3.30 -2.98
CA PHE A 647 15.17 3.35 -1.60
C PHE A 647 14.21 4.15 -0.75
N TYR A 648 14.22 3.81 0.54
CA TYR A 648 13.65 4.60 1.62
C TYR A 648 14.80 5.12 2.50
N ALA A 649 14.72 6.37 2.93
CA ALA A 649 15.57 6.92 3.98
C ALA A 649 14.75 7.60 5.07
N GLU A 650 15.26 7.53 6.28
CA GLU A 650 14.75 8.23 7.45
C GLU A 650 15.91 8.93 8.16
N PHE A 651 15.81 10.25 8.31
CA PHE A 651 16.89 11.05 8.89
C PHE A 651 16.41 12.37 9.46
N SER A 652 17.32 13.06 10.15
CA SER A 652 17.14 14.43 10.60
C SER A 652 18.16 15.34 9.94
N LEU A 653 17.79 16.60 9.81
CA LEU A 653 18.75 17.67 9.51
C LEU A 653 19.29 18.32 10.80
N SER A 654 18.72 17.97 11.96
CA SER A 654 19.18 18.47 13.26
C SER A 654 20.18 17.51 13.91
N SER A 655 21.24 18.05 14.51
CA SER A 655 22.33 17.28 15.11
C SER A 655 22.04 16.72 16.50
N CYS A 656 20.85 16.97 17.06
CA CYS A 656 20.51 16.68 18.45
C CYS A 656 19.66 15.41 18.64
N GLU A 657 19.59 14.52 17.64
CA GLU A 657 18.66 13.38 17.68
C GLU A 657 19.24 12.06 18.24
N PRO A 658 18.43 11.30 19.00
CA PRO A 658 18.81 10.01 19.56
C PRO A 658 18.48 8.79 18.67
N GLU A 659 17.63 8.93 17.65
CA GLU A 659 17.18 7.81 16.80
C GLU A 659 18.14 7.61 15.60
N PRO A 660 18.46 6.36 15.22
CA PRO A 660 19.41 6.08 14.16
C PRO A 660 18.87 6.49 12.80
N GLU A 661 19.69 7.19 12.03
CA GLU A 661 19.44 7.50 10.63
C GLU A 661 19.84 6.31 9.77
N PHE A 662 19.07 6.00 8.74
CA PHE A 662 19.42 4.92 7.82
C PHE A 662 18.73 5.08 6.48
N CYS A 663 19.20 4.30 5.50
CA CYS A 663 18.48 4.05 4.28
C CYS A 663 18.47 2.54 3.95
N CYS A 664 17.48 2.10 3.19
CA CYS A 664 17.36 0.71 2.76
C CYS A 664 16.68 0.61 1.38
N PRO A 665 17.04 -0.40 0.57
CA PRO A 665 16.34 -0.66 -0.69
C PRO A 665 14.94 -1.21 -0.41
N LEU A 666 13.97 -0.80 -1.23
CA LEU A 666 12.59 -1.26 -1.17
C LEU A 666 12.32 -2.34 -2.24
N THR A 667 11.58 -3.38 -1.85
CA THR A 667 11.11 -4.41 -2.79
C THR A 667 9.84 -3.93 -3.50
N TYR A 668 9.81 -4.11 -4.82
CA TYR A 668 8.77 -3.51 -5.68
C TYR A 668 7.41 -4.23 -5.66
N ALA A 669 7.36 -5.43 -5.08
CA ALA A 669 6.19 -6.30 -5.19
C ALA A 669 4.94 -5.67 -4.56
N ASN A 670 5.12 -4.82 -3.53
CA ASN A 670 4.04 -4.33 -2.67
C ASN A 670 4.02 -2.81 -2.46
N ALA A 671 4.72 -2.03 -3.29
CA ALA A 671 4.63 -0.57 -3.21
C ALA A 671 3.15 -0.13 -3.32
N GLY A 672 2.74 0.98 -2.71
CA GLY A 672 1.38 1.48 -2.86
C GLY A 672 0.32 0.86 -1.94
N ARG A 673 0.63 0.76 -0.64
CA ARG A 673 -0.44 0.74 0.35
C ARG A 673 -1.05 2.16 0.39
N CYS A 674 -2.31 2.31 0.01
CA CYS A 674 -2.99 3.61 0.06
C CYS A 674 -3.95 3.61 1.23
N TYR A 675 -3.61 4.29 2.33
CA TYR A 675 -4.45 4.30 3.52
C TYR A 675 -5.50 5.41 3.48
N TYR A 676 -6.44 5.42 4.43
CA TYR A 676 -7.56 6.37 4.50
C TYR A 676 -7.48 7.31 5.73
N GLY A 677 -7.86 8.59 5.57
CA GLY A 677 -7.97 9.58 6.66
C GLY A 677 -8.32 11.01 6.17
N VAL A 678 -8.25 12.04 7.03
CA VAL A 678 -8.92 13.38 6.93
C VAL A 678 -8.03 14.69 6.84
N ILE A 679 -6.68 14.67 6.81
CA ILE A 679 -5.69 15.79 6.92
C ILE A 679 -4.58 15.97 5.79
N SER A 680 -3.75 15.02 5.28
CA SER A 680 -2.72 15.12 4.20
C SER A 680 -2.52 13.84 3.31
N ALA A 681 -2.47 13.97 1.97
CA ALA A 681 -2.43 12.84 1.02
C ALA A 681 -1.03 12.59 0.40
N ARG A 682 -0.02 12.40 1.24
CA ARG A 682 1.37 12.16 0.80
C ARG A 682 1.61 10.65 0.65
N LYS A 683 2.24 10.23 -0.45
CA LYS A 683 2.53 8.81 -0.75
C LYS A 683 4.04 8.59 -0.73
N ILE A 684 4.58 8.37 0.46
CA ILE A 684 5.90 7.78 0.64
C ILE A 684 5.71 6.27 0.77
N VAL A 685 6.50 5.49 0.05
CA VAL A 685 6.57 4.04 0.19
C VAL A 685 7.45 3.73 1.38
N TYR A 686 6.88 3.13 2.41
CA TYR A 686 7.59 2.70 3.62
C TYR A 686 8.09 1.25 3.48
N PRO A 687 9.15 0.88 4.21
CA PRO A 687 9.48 -0.52 4.44
C PRO A 687 8.30 -1.27 5.05
N ASP A 688 8.17 -2.56 4.72
CA ASP A 688 7.19 -3.46 5.34
C ASP A 688 7.60 -3.79 6.79
N ASP A 689 7.50 -2.79 7.67
CA ASP A 689 7.79 -2.84 9.10
C ASP A 689 6.59 -2.31 9.88
N ALA A 690 6.23 -2.98 10.97
CA ALA A 690 5.10 -2.64 11.81
C ALA A 690 5.15 -1.20 12.33
N LYS A 691 6.35 -0.62 12.50
CA LYS A 691 6.52 0.76 13.00
C LYS A 691 5.97 1.82 12.06
N TYR A 692 5.95 1.57 10.75
CA TYR A 692 5.54 2.56 9.74
C TYR A 692 4.07 2.44 9.32
N ILE A 693 3.37 1.39 9.75
CA ILE A 693 1.96 1.18 9.42
C ILE A 693 1.04 2.32 9.89
N PRO A 694 1.19 2.88 11.11
CA PRO A 694 0.43 4.06 11.53
C PRO A 694 0.76 5.31 10.71
N ASP A 695 1.94 5.35 10.11
CA ASP A 695 2.44 6.53 9.41
C ASP A 695 1.95 6.62 7.95
N ASP A 696 1.51 5.52 7.38
CA ASP A 696 1.08 5.45 5.98
C ASP A 696 -0.38 5.95 5.77
N ILE A 697 -1.05 6.41 6.84
CA ILE A 697 -2.42 6.92 6.85
C ILE A 697 -2.52 8.20 6.01
N THR A 698 -3.12 8.13 4.81
CA THR A 698 -3.50 9.34 4.07
C THR A 698 -4.51 10.09 4.87
N VAL A 699 -4.49 11.40 4.78
CA VAL A 699 -5.38 12.26 5.50
C VAL A 699 -5.95 13.24 4.39
N ARG A 700 -7.27 13.54 4.29
CA ARG A 700 -8.03 14.28 3.22
C ARG A 700 -8.27 13.49 1.93
N GLY A 701 -7.65 12.32 1.79
CA GLY A 701 -7.80 11.45 0.63
C GLY A 701 -7.44 12.17 -0.67
N THR A 702 -8.05 11.77 -1.78
CA THR A 702 -7.71 12.29 -3.11
C THR A 702 -8.46 13.57 -3.52
N ARG A 703 -9.20 14.19 -2.59
CA ARG A 703 -10.10 15.32 -2.88
C ARG A 703 -9.38 16.67 -3.05
N SER A 704 -8.10 16.75 -2.69
CA SER A 704 -7.31 17.98 -2.67
C SER A 704 -6.08 17.93 -3.59
N ALA A 705 -6.08 17.05 -4.60
CA ALA A 705 -4.98 16.96 -5.55
C ALA A 705 -4.95 18.12 -6.56
N ASP A 706 -6.09 18.79 -6.74
CA ASP A 706 -6.29 19.90 -7.68
C ASP A 706 -6.00 21.24 -6.96
N GLY A 707 -5.08 22.06 -7.48
CA GLY A 707 -4.62 23.32 -6.88
C GLY A 707 -3.24 23.78 -7.39
N MET A 708 -2.75 24.97 -7.02
CA MET A 708 -1.38 25.37 -7.35
C MET A 708 -0.41 24.76 -6.32
N LEU A 709 0.55 23.94 -6.76
CA LEU A 709 1.63 23.39 -5.93
C LEU A 709 2.92 24.20 -6.09
N GLY A 710 3.82 24.14 -5.10
CA GLY A 710 5.14 24.77 -5.21
C GLY A 710 5.90 24.29 -6.46
N MET A 711 5.80 22.99 -6.79
CA MET A 711 6.40 22.45 -8.02
C MET A 711 5.81 23.05 -9.31
N ASP A 712 4.56 23.53 -9.31
CA ASP A 712 4.00 24.21 -10.48
C ASP A 712 4.70 25.57 -10.72
N LEU A 713 5.18 26.22 -9.65
CA LEU A 713 5.96 27.46 -9.70
C LEU A 713 7.42 27.19 -10.07
N VAL A 714 8.02 26.12 -9.53
CA VAL A 714 9.38 25.69 -9.92
C VAL A 714 9.45 25.46 -11.43
N TYR A 715 8.49 24.72 -11.97
CA TYR A 715 8.36 24.41 -13.40
C TYR A 715 7.58 25.45 -14.23
N PHE A 716 7.31 26.63 -13.67
CA PHE A 716 6.46 27.62 -14.31
C PHE A 716 7.08 28.17 -15.60
N SER A 717 6.25 28.25 -16.64
CA SER A 717 6.56 28.95 -17.89
C SER A 717 5.39 29.88 -18.23
N PRO A 718 5.59 31.21 -18.34
CA PRO A 718 4.51 32.14 -18.64
C PRO A 718 3.87 31.90 -20.01
N MET A 719 4.62 31.31 -20.96
CA MET A 719 4.09 30.95 -22.29
C MET A 719 3.17 29.72 -22.26
N LEU A 720 3.37 28.81 -21.32
CA LEU A 720 2.64 27.54 -21.27
C LEU A 720 1.59 27.50 -20.14
N ASP A 721 1.78 28.30 -19.11
CA ASP A 721 1.02 28.25 -17.85
C ASP A 721 0.23 29.57 -17.65
N VAL A 722 -0.52 29.97 -18.68
CA VAL A 722 -1.27 31.25 -18.74
C VAL A 722 -2.21 31.43 -17.54
N GLU A 723 -2.99 30.41 -17.19
CA GLU A 723 -3.91 30.47 -16.04
C GLU A 723 -3.16 30.68 -14.71
N ILE A 724 -2.01 30.02 -14.53
CA ILE A 724 -1.15 30.22 -13.36
C ILE A 724 -0.62 31.65 -13.33
N ALA A 725 -0.20 32.17 -14.48
CA ALA A 725 0.32 33.53 -14.62
C ALA A 725 -0.74 34.60 -14.27
N GLU A 726 -1.97 34.43 -14.75
CA GLU A 726 -3.10 35.30 -14.42
C GLU A 726 -3.43 35.26 -12.93
N ASN A 727 -3.52 34.06 -12.35
CA ASN A 727 -3.78 33.89 -10.92
C ASN A 727 -2.70 34.54 -10.04
N LEU A 728 -1.41 34.36 -10.40
CA LEU A 728 -0.30 35.00 -9.69
C LEU A 728 -0.37 36.53 -9.77
N ASN A 729 -0.70 37.06 -10.94
CA ASN A 729 -0.86 38.50 -11.12
C ASN A 729 -1.99 39.07 -10.27
N VAL A 730 -3.15 38.41 -10.22
CA VAL A 730 -4.28 38.80 -9.37
C VAL A 730 -3.85 38.80 -7.90
N LEU A 731 -3.31 37.68 -7.40
CA LEU A 731 -2.91 37.51 -6.00
C LEU A 731 -1.95 38.63 -5.54
N HIS A 732 -0.90 38.91 -6.30
CA HIS A 732 0.08 39.92 -5.90
C HIS A 732 -0.33 41.36 -6.20
N SER A 733 -1.28 41.58 -7.11
CA SER A 733 -1.88 42.91 -7.29
C SER A 733 -2.75 43.32 -6.11
N GLU A 734 -3.52 42.38 -5.56
CA GLU A 734 -4.37 42.60 -4.38
C GLU A 734 -3.53 42.83 -3.11
N GLU A 735 -2.47 42.06 -2.89
CA GLU A 735 -1.54 42.26 -1.78
C GLU A 735 -0.85 43.64 -1.81
N GLU A 736 -0.43 44.10 -2.99
CA GLU A 736 0.16 45.42 -3.18
C GLU A 736 -0.88 46.54 -2.92
N GLU A 737 -2.13 46.33 -3.31
CA GLU A 737 -3.21 47.27 -3.02
C GLU A 737 -3.53 47.32 -1.51
N GLU A 738 -3.51 46.18 -0.83
CA GLU A 738 -3.74 46.08 0.61
C GLU A 738 -2.58 46.72 1.40
N LYS A 739 -1.32 46.48 0.99
CA LYS A 739 -0.12 47.16 1.53
C LYS A 739 -0.20 48.67 1.31
N ARG A 740 -0.66 49.14 0.14
CA ARG A 740 -0.90 50.57 -0.13
C ARG A 740 -2.00 51.17 0.75
N LYS A 741 -3.11 50.45 0.97
CA LYS A 741 -4.19 50.88 1.88
C LYS A 741 -3.72 50.95 3.34
N LYS A 742 -2.91 49.99 3.81
CA LYS A 742 -2.29 49.99 5.14
C LYS A 742 -1.30 51.17 5.30
N ARG A 743 -0.45 51.44 4.30
CA ARG A 743 0.47 52.61 4.29
C ARG A 743 -0.26 53.95 4.26
N LYS A 744 -1.39 54.06 3.55
CA LYS A 744 -2.23 55.28 3.56
C LYS A 744 -2.94 55.50 4.92
N LYS A 745 -3.30 54.42 5.63
CA LYS A 745 -3.86 54.50 6.99
C LYS A 745 -2.80 54.89 8.03
N THR A 746 -1.56 54.40 7.94
CA THR A 746 -0.48 54.80 8.84
C THR A 746 0.08 56.19 8.52
N GLY A 747 0.10 56.59 7.24
CA GLY A 747 0.56 57.92 6.81
C GLY A 747 -0.39 59.08 7.15
N ARG A 748 -1.68 58.82 7.41
CA ARG A 748 -2.63 59.85 7.90
C ARG A 748 -2.57 60.09 9.42
N GLY A 749 -1.74 59.36 10.16
CA GLY A 749 -1.58 59.51 11.62
C GLY A 749 -0.46 60.46 12.07
N MET A 750 0.33 61.02 11.15
CA MET A 750 1.44 61.94 11.47
C MET A 750 1.34 63.26 10.70
N CYS A 751 0.27 64.02 10.95
CA CYS A 751 0.31 65.47 10.86
C CYS A 751 -0.21 66.04 12.17
N ARG A 752 0.70 66.41 13.09
CA ARG A 752 0.39 67.42 14.11
C ARG A 752 0.70 68.79 13.51
N PRO A 753 -0.23 69.76 13.51
CA PRO A 753 0.13 71.16 13.32
C PRO A 753 0.78 71.69 14.60
N ASN A 754 1.91 72.41 14.44
CA ASN A 754 2.71 73.19 15.39
C ASN A 754 2.66 72.83 16.89
#